data_AF-A0A0G0NQZ1-F1
#
_entry.id   AF-A0A0G0NQZ1-F1
#
_cell.length_a   1.000
_cell.length_b   1.000
_cell.length_c   1.000
_cell.angle_alpha   90.00
_cell.angle_beta   90.00
_cell.angle_gamma   90.00
#
_symmetry.space_group_name_H-M   'P 1'
#
loop_
_entity.id
_entity.type
_entity.pdbx_description
1 polymer ?
#
loop_
_entity_poly.entity_id
_entity_poly.type
_entity_poly.pdbx_seq_one_letter_code
_entity_poly.pdbx_strand_id
1 'polypeptide(L)'
;MRLPKLLLIYFFLANLMLVGFIVSTKTATAQTVSEIDVWGDQLTDEAFGAQQLAEIGLGNNDPRLIVVRIIQIALGLLGIIAVVIMMYGGYMWMTANGDEEKVTKAKEVLRNGTIGLLIILSAFALATFIINRLLYSTGARNAGLVDSGQGGVGLGALGSGIVRSVYPAPGQTDVPRNTAIVVSFREAIDPATICDQVANNLCVPGTKILPDSIEIFKSKMGSGNDNVTDVLVSSIDNKTFVFKPTQLLGSQTEPIDYTVALTNDIEKANGDKAFRFGGFDWSFEVSTVVDLTPPQVASIFPGSDDVQDGQGAATSATQAKGSIRVTALPQTARDNSVSYIKTNPNSVALDIPNPQSNTCNGTVDISINNASPLTANVSYNMAGFVDTPNLNILGEEILIACGLRIKFSVGYQAGHSWQLTLQTSQNADFLMVAGQRYTFVDTAPQAQEIEIDSNLSTLAQRIRTALANQIQLSVAISPLDDQLIIITAVSAGVAGNSLGLQTSNKTTLIITPMTGGADKKLQTIVNGLADKPKNAIIQMNFNEAMNPVTLSGTAEQLADYIRVVNLQDNKIIAGTFVLSNQYRTVEFIPDLKCGVNACGEPVYCLPGNTNIRVDILAASLAAVCTADADCVTYFPFSTCNNGLCYDNLTNANYPQGQTASGVFDLADNSLDGNKNGQAEGPVSFYNVNVNDLTKGDNYQWSFWISDLLDLSVPKILSTNIAPQQIGVHPGQVIEAHFNKLMMSSSINTGALIITQNNKSVTHKLMNVWALNGRALGYWTTQQTVETSTPADNEPDETIAQLHHANFSDSSRYRVHYGSGLKDIYQNCYKPSGSLSCPASNLQPTCCDDNPLAGNSCP
;
A
#
# COMPACT_ATOMS: atom_id res chain seq x y z
N MET A 1 6.89 -62.47 -44.98
CA MET A 1 6.42 -61.08 -45.13
C MET A 1 6.89 -60.25 -43.92
N ARG A 2 8.18 -59.88 -43.90
CA ARG A 2 8.89 -59.24 -42.75
C ARG A 2 9.18 -57.75 -43.01
N LEU A 3 8.27 -57.04 -43.66
CA LEU A 3 8.43 -55.62 -43.99
C LEU A 3 7.64 -54.61 -43.12
N PRO A 4 6.50 -54.94 -42.44
CA PRO A 4 5.75 -53.90 -41.72
C PRO A 4 6.28 -53.59 -40.32
N LYS A 5 7.08 -54.48 -39.70
CA LYS A 5 7.59 -54.28 -38.32
C LYS A 5 8.81 -53.35 -38.25
N LEU A 6 9.69 -53.38 -39.25
CA LEU A 6 10.85 -52.48 -39.32
C LEU A 6 10.42 -51.04 -39.66
N LEU A 7 9.38 -50.90 -40.48
CA LEU A 7 8.81 -49.62 -40.89
C LEU A 7 8.08 -48.92 -39.74
N LEU A 8 7.38 -49.68 -38.87
CA LEU A 8 6.75 -49.13 -37.67
C LEU A 8 7.77 -48.64 -36.63
N ILE A 9 8.90 -49.34 -36.49
CA ILE A 9 10.00 -48.98 -35.58
C ILE A 9 10.71 -47.72 -36.07
N TYR A 10 10.98 -47.62 -37.38
CA TYR A 10 11.54 -46.40 -37.98
C TYR A 10 10.58 -45.22 -37.87
N PHE A 11 9.27 -45.45 -38.05
CA PHE A 11 8.26 -44.40 -37.93
C PHE A 11 8.12 -43.90 -36.49
N PHE A 12 8.18 -44.78 -35.48
CA PHE A 12 8.12 -44.39 -34.08
C PHE A 12 9.41 -43.70 -33.61
N LEU A 13 10.59 -44.16 -34.04
CA LEU A 13 11.87 -43.51 -33.73
C LEU A 13 12.03 -42.15 -34.43
N ALA A 14 11.55 -42.01 -35.67
CA ALA A 14 11.56 -40.75 -36.40
C ALA A 14 10.62 -39.71 -35.77
N ASN A 15 9.42 -40.12 -35.31
CA ASN A 15 8.50 -39.21 -34.62
C ASN A 15 8.98 -38.84 -33.20
N LEU A 16 9.69 -39.74 -32.50
CA LEU A 16 10.28 -39.44 -31.19
C LEU A 16 11.48 -38.48 -31.30
N MET A 17 12.30 -38.60 -32.35
CA MET A 17 13.35 -37.61 -32.64
C MET A 17 12.77 -36.25 -33.10
N LEU A 18 11.64 -36.24 -33.81
CA LEU A 18 10.98 -35.01 -34.24
C LEU A 18 10.35 -34.24 -33.05
N VAL A 19 9.78 -34.95 -32.07
CA VAL A 19 9.26 -34.34 -30.83
C VAL A 19 10.41 -33.83 -29.92
N GLY A 20 11.55 -34.52 -29.92
CA GLY A 20 12.76 -34.05 -29.23
C GLY A 20 13.40 -32.80 -29.86
N PHE A 21 13.18 -32.56 -31.16
CA PHE A 21 13.75 -31.41 -31.89
C PHE A 21 12.86 -30.15 -31.84
N ILE A 22 11.58 -30.26 -31.41
CA ILE A 22 10.63 -29.14 -31.36
C ILE A 22 10.57 -28.47 -29.96
N VAL A 23 11.22 -29.04 -28.93
CA VAL A 23 11.35 -28.42 -27.59
C VAL A 23 12.80 -27.96 -27.35
N SER A 24 13.29 -27.03 -28.18
CA SER A 24 14.26 -25.96 -27.85
C SER A 24 15.00 -25.48 -29.10
N THR A 25 14.31 -24.71 -29.94
CA THR A 25 14.95 -23.75 -30.84
C THR A 25 14.36 -22.36 -30.57
N LYS A 26 14.75 -21.75 -29.44
CA LYS A 26 14.88 -20.30 -29.46
C LYS A 26 16.12 -20.01 -30.29
N THR A 27 15.90 -19.52 -31.51
CA THR A 27 16.92 -18.88 -32.33
C THR A 27 17.55 -17.76 -31.52
N ALA A 28 18.79 -17.95 -31.07
CA ALA A 28 19.62 -16.88 -30.57
C ALA A 28 20.07 -16.05 -31.78
N THR A 29 19.35 -14.98 -32.08
CA THR A 29 19.94 -13.86 -32.82
C THR A 29 20.99 -13.25 -31.90
N ALA A 30 22.27 -13.39 -32.26
CA ALA A 30 23.35 -12.64 -31.64
C ALA A 30 23.15 -11.15 -31.96
N GLN A 31 22.53 -10.41 -31.04
CA GLN A 31 22.70 -8.97 -30.97
C GLN A 31 23.98 -8.73 -30.19
N THR A 32 24.87 -7.92 -30.77
CA THR A 32 26.13 -7.48 -30.18
C THR A 32 25.85 -6.73 -28.88
N VAL A 33 26.05 -7.41 -27.77
CA VAL A 33 26.22 -6.76 -26.46
C VAL A 33 27.70 -6.40 -26.38
N SER A 34 27.99 -5.15 -26.05
CA SER A 34 29.33 -4.71 -25.64
C SER A 34 29.86 -5.64 -24.54
N GLU A 35 30.90 -6.42 -24.82
CA GLU A 35 31.53 -7.27 -23.81
C GLU A 35 32.25 -6.41 -22.76
N ILE A 36 31.97 -6.69 -21.49
CA ILE A 36 32.56 -6.07 -20.31
C ILE A 36 33.35 -7.17 -19.58
N ASP A 37 34.62 -6.92 -19.24
CA ASP A 37 35.44 -7.86 -18.45
C ASP A 37 34.92 -8.01 -17.01
N VAL A 38 35.40 -9.00 -16.25
CA VAL A 38 35.08 -9.34 -14.85
C VAL A 38 35.24 -8.16 -13.87
N TRP A 39 35.82 -7.03 -14.29
CA TRP A 39 35.93 -5.79 -13.51
C TRP A 39 35.19 -4.57 -14.10
N GLY A 40 34.39 -4.71 -15.15
CA GLY A 40 33.45 -3.64 -15.52
C GLY A 40 33.92 -2.58 -16.54
N ASP A 41 35.12 -2.67 -17.12
CA ASP A 41 35.66 -1.63 -18.02
C ASP A 41 35.45 -1.93 -19.53
N GLN A 42 35.34 -0.88 -20.36
CA GLN A 42 35.28 -1.01 -21.83
C GLN A 42 36.68 -1.22 -22.42
N LEU A 43 36.90 -2.35 -23.08
CA LEU A 43 38.15 -2.60 -23.81
C LEU A 43 38.21 -1.73 -25.08
N THR A 44 38.93 -0.60 -25.03
CA THR A 44 39.32 0.15 -26.24
C THR A 44 40.54 -0.48 -26.91
N ASP A 45 40.54 -0.47 -28.24
CA ASP A 45 41.38 -1.21 -29.22
C ASP A 45 42.93 -1.15 -29.12
N GLU A 46 43.54 -0.73 -28.01
CA GLU A 46 45.00 -0.53 -27.94
C GLU A 46 45.79 -1.54 -27.09
N ALA A 47 45.27 -2.76 -26.89
CA ALA A 47 46.07 -3.85 -26.30
C ALA A 47 46.80 -4.68 -27.38
N PHE A 48 48.10 -4.39 -27.53
CA PHE A 48 49.05 -5.08 -28.40
C PHE A 48 49.02 -6.61 -28.18
N GLY A 49 48.56 -7.37 -29.19
CA GLY A 49 48.67 -8.84 -29.24
C GLY A 49 47.37 -9.64 -29.45
N ALA A 50 46.21 -8.99 -29.52
CA ALA A 50 44.91 -9.69 -29.67
C ALA A 50 44.71 -10.38 -31.05
N GLN A 51 45.49 -10.01 -32.06
CA GLN A 51 45.30 -10.54 -33.42
C GLN A 51 45.87 -11.96 -33.63
N GLN A 52 46.61 -12.49 -32.65
CA GLN A 52 47.26 -13.81 -32.77
C GLN A 52 46.63 -14.92 -31.92
N LEU A 53 45.51 -14.64 -31.24
CA LEU A 53 44.78 -15.61 -30.40
C LEU A 53 43.36 -15.93 -30.90
N ALA A 54 42.88 -15.29 -31.97
CA ALA A 54 41.54 -15.50 -32.52
C ALA A 54 41.37 -16.80 -33.36
N GLU A 55 42.44 -17.52 -33.70
CA GLU A 55 42.36 -18.73 -34.55
C GLU A 55 42.08 -20.06 -33.80
N ILE A 56 41.94 -20.04 -32.46
CA ILE A 56 41.67 -21.26 -31.67
C ILE A 56 40.21 -21.42 -31.18
N GLY A 57 39.30 -20.52 -31.58
CA GLY A 57 37.85 -20.77 -31.46
C GLY A 57 37.33 -21.02 -30.04
N LEU A 58 37.99 -20.49 -29.01
CA LEU A 58 37.51 -20.47 -27.63
C LEU A 58 37.11 -19.04 -27.29
N GLY A 59 35.83 -18.71 -27.45
CA GLY A 59 35.30 -17.40 -27.06
C GLY A 59 35.40 -17.15 -25.54
N ASN A 60 35.55 -15.89 -25.16
CA ASN A 60 35.65 -15.34 -23.79
C ASN A 60 34.47 -15.75 -22.87
N ASN A 61 34.44 -17.00 -22.41
CA ASN A 61 33.54 -17.44 -21.36
C ASN A 61 34.36 -18.01 -20.22
N ASP A 62 34.00 -17.64 -18.98
CA ASP A 62 34.63 -18.17 -17.77
C ASP A 62 34.69 -19.71 -17.84
N PRO A 63 35.88 -20.33 -17.70
CA PRO A 63 36.04 -21.78 -17.75
C PRO A 63 35.13 -22.52 -16.76
N ARG A 64 34.68 -21.88 -15.68
CA ARG A 64 33.73 -22.44 -14.71
C ARG A 64 32.31 -22.54 -15.28
N LEU A 65 31.86 -21.55 -16.05
CA LEU A 65 30.57 -21.61 -16.75
C LEU A 65 30.59 -22.65 -17.87
N ILE A 66 31.72 -22.78 -18.57
CA ILE A 66 31.92 -23.82 -19.59
C ILE A 66 31.81 -25.21 -18.94
N VAL A 67 32.46 -25.43 -17.79
CA VAL A 67 32.41 -26.71 -17.06
C VAL A 67 30.99 -27.06 -16.59
N VAL A 68 30.24 -26.10 -16.01
CA VAL A 68 28.85 -26.33 -15.59
C VAL A 68 27.96 -26.68 -16.78
N ARG A 69 28.13 -26.00 -17.91
CA ARG A 69 27.37 -26.28 -19.14
C ARG A 69 27.70 -27.66 -19.70
N ILE A 70 28.97 -28.07 -19.68
CA ILE A 70 29.41 -29.41 -20.08
C ILE A 70 28.80 -30.48 -19.16
N ILE A 71 28.80 -30.27 -17.84
CA ILE A 71 28.22 -31.21 -16.87
C ILE A 71 26.71 -31.37 -17.11
N GLN A 72 25.98 -30.28 -17.34
CA GLN A 72 24.54 -30.34 -17.62
C GLN A 72 24.22 -31.07 -18.93
N ILE A 73 25.03 -30.85 -19.98
CA ILE A 73 24.90 -31.57 -21.26
C ILE A 73 25.20 -33.07 -21.06
N ALA A 74 26.25 -33.41 -20.31
CA ALA A 74 26.63 -34.79 -20.04
C ALA A 74 25.56 -35.53 -19.20
N LEU A 75 25.00 -34.89 -18.18
CA LEU A 75 23.91 -35.47 -17.37
C LEU A 75 22.63 -35.65 -18.18
N GLY A 76 22.31 -34.71 -19.08
CA GLY A 76 21.21 -34.86 -20.04
C GLY A 76 21.40 -36.06 -20.96
N LEU A 77 22.60 -36.24 -21.51
CA LEU A 77 22.93 -37.38 -22.37
C LEU A 77 22.82 -38.73 -21.62
N LEU A 78 23.32 -38.81 -20.39
CA LEU A 78 23.22 -40.01 -19.56
C LEU A 78 21.76 -40.35 -19.21
N GLY A 79 20.93 -39.35 -18.95
CA GLY A 79 19.49 -39.53 -18.73
C GLY A 79 18.79 -40.13 -19.95
N ILE A 80 19.11 -39.66 -21.16
CA ILE A 80 18.56 -40.20 -22.41
C ILE A 80 19.01 -41.66 -22.60
N ILE A 81 20.30 -41.97 -22.37
CA ILE A 81 20.83 -43.34 -22.47
C ILE A 81 20.13 -44.28 -21.48
N ALA A 82 19.87 -43.83 -20.25
CA ALA A 82 19.16 -44.62 -19.24
C ALA A 82 17.74 -44.98 -19.70
N VAL A 83 17.02 -44.04 -20.33
CA VAL A 83 15.69 -44.31 -20.91
C VAL A 83 15.76 -45.34 -22.03
N VAL A 84 16.77 -45.27 -22.90
CA VAL A 84 16.96 -46.25 -23.99
C VAL A 84 17.22 -47.67 -23.45
N ILE A 85 18.04 -47.80 -22.40
CA ILE A 85 18.32 -49.10 -21.77
C ILE A 85 17.05 -49.66 -21.11
N MET A 86 16.24 -48.81 -20.47
CA MET A 86 14.96 -49.22 -19.88
C MET A 86 13.97 -49.69 -20.95
N MET A 87 13.89 -48.98 -22.09
CA MET A 87 13.09 -49.42 -23.23
C MET A 87 13.59 -50.77 -23.80
N TYR A 88 14.90 -50.98 -23.88
CA TYR A 88 15.47 -52.24 -24.35
C TYR A 88 15.14 -53.42 -23.42
N GLY A 89 15.27 -53.24 -22.10
CA GLY A 89 14.87 -54.23 -21.11
C GLY A 89 13.37 -54.56 -21.19
N GLY A 90 12.53 -53.53 -21.34
CA GLY A 90 11.09 -53.69 -21.53
C GLY A 90 10.73 -54.47 -22.80
N TYR A 91 11.40 -54.16 -23.92
CA TYR A 91 11.22 -54.88 -25.18
C TYR A 91 11.63 -56.35 -25.08
N MET A 92 12.76 -56.64 -24.43
CA MET A 92 13.22 -58.01 -24.21
C MET A 92 12.24 -58.81 -23.34
N TRP A 93 11.64 -58.17 -22.33
CA TRP A 93 10.63 -58.81 -21.49
C TRP A 93 9.35 -59.14 -22.26
N MET A 94 8.86 -58.20 -23.09
CA MET A 94 7.66 -58.40 -23.91
C MET A 94 7.85 -59.46 -25.00
N THR A 95 9.08 -59.70 -25.45
CA THR A 95 9.39 -60.66 -26.52
C THR A 95 9.89 -62.01 -26.03
N ALA A 96 9.95 -62.25 -24.71
CA ALA A 96 10.48 -63.48 -24.14
C ALA A 96 9.59 -64.73 -24.36
N ASN A 97 8.30 -64.56 -24.67
CA ASN A 97 7.41 -65.64 -25.10
C ASN A 97 7.41 -66.91 -24.20
N GLY A 98 7.65 -66.75 -22.90
CA GLY A 98 7.71 -67.84 -21.91
C GLY A 98 9.10 -68.44 -21.65
N ASP A 99 10.15 -67.98 -22.33
CA ASP A 99 11.56 -68.37 -22.12
C ASP A 99 12.10 -67.74 -20.81
N GLU A 100 12.21 -68.54 -19.74
CA GLU A 100 12.60 -68.08 -18.41
C GLU A 100 13.99 -67.40 -18.38
N GLU A 101 14.91 -67.83 -19.24
CA GLU A 101 16.25 -67.26 -19.30
C GLU A 101 16.21 -65.81 -19.80
N LYS A 102 15.38 -65.53 -20.82
CA LYS A 102 15.20 -64.18 -21.36
C LYS A 102 14.41 -63.27 -20.42
N VAL A 103 13.41 -63.81 -19.72
CA VAL A 103 12.68 -63.04 -18.71
C VAL A 103 13.63 -62.64 -17.58
N THR A 104 14.49 -63.56 -17.14
CA THR A 104 15.46 -63.31 -16.07
C THR A 104 16.46 -62.23 -16.50
N LYS A 105 17.00 -62.33 -17.71
CA LYS A 105 17.93 -61.34 -18.27
C LYS A 105 17.28 -59.97 -18.48
N ALA A 106 16.02 -59.91 -18.93
CA ALA A 106 15.30 -58.65 -19.09
C ALA A 106 15.03 -57.96 -17.74
N LYS A 107 14.66 -58.73 -16.70
CA LYS A 107 14.49 -58.21 -15.34
C LYS A 107 15.81 -57.70 -14.76
N GLU A 108 16.92 -58.37 -15.04
CA GLU A 108 18.26 -57.93 -14.61
C GLU A 108 18.63 -56.58 -15.26
N VAL A 109 18.40 -56.43 -16.56
CA VAL A 109 18.65 -55.16 -17.28
C VAL A 109 17.77 -54.02 -16.73
N LEU A 110 16.48 -54.27 -16.48
CA LEU A 110 15.58 -53.27 -15.91
C LEU A 110 15.96 -52.90 -14.47
N ARG A 111 16.37 -53.88 -13.66
CA ARG A 111 16.84 -53.64 -12.29
C ARG A 111 18.09 -52.77 -12.29
N ASN A 112 19.08 -53.11 -13.11
CA ASN A 112 20.33 -52.36 -13.22
C ASN A 112 20.10 -50.96 -13.81
N GLY A 113 19.22 -50.82 -14.80
CA GLY A 113 18.83 -49.53 -15.37
C GLY A 113 18.14 -48.62 -14.36
N THR A 114 17.25 -49.16 -13.52
CA THR A 114 16.56 -48.40 -12.47
C THR A 114 17.54 -47.94 -11.39
N ILE A 115 18.47 -48.80 -10.98
CA ILE A 115 19.53 -48.44 -10.02
C ILE A 115 20.43 -47.34 -10.61
N GLY A 116 20.84 -47.46 -11.86
CA GLY A 116 21.63 -46.44 -12.56
C GLY A 116 20.92 -45.09 -12.64
N LEU A 117 19.62 -45.09 -12.97
CA LEU A 117 18.81 -43.88 -12.99
C LEU A 117 18.70 -43.24 -11.61
N LEU A 118 18.48 -44.04 -10.56
CA LEU A 118 18.38 -43.55 -9.19
C LEU A 118 19.71 -42.94 -8.71
N ILE A 119 20.85 -43.52 -9.09
CA ILE A 119 22.18 -42.96 -8.82
C ILE A 119 22.35 -41.62 -9.54
N ILE A 120 21.98 -41.50 -10.82
CA ILE A 120 22.11 -40.24 -11.58
C ILE A 120 21.23 -39.14 -10.95
N LEU A 121 19.98 -39.45 -10.60
CA LEU A 121 19.08 -38.49 -9.96
C LEU A 121 19.57 -38.09 -8.56
N SER A 122 20.11 -39.05 -7.80
CA SER A 122 20.69 -38.78 -6.48
C SER A 122 21.96 -37.96 -6.58
N ALA A 123 22.82 -38.25 -7.56
CA ALA A 123 24.05 -37.50 -7.82
C ALA A 123 23.75 -36.06 -8.26
N PHE A 124 22.73 -35.86 -9.09
CA PHE A 124 22.24 -34.53 -9.44
C PHE A 124 21.70 -33.79 -8.21
N ALA A 125 20.85 -34.43 -7.41
CA ALA A 125 20.33 -33.84 -6.18
C ALA A 125 21.43 -33.50 -5.16
N LEU A 126 22.42 -34.38 -5.00
CA LEU A 126 23.59 -34.17 -4.13
C LEU A 126 24.50 -33.07 -4.67
N ALA A 127 24.78 -33.04 -5.97
CA ALA A 127 25.58 -31.98 -6.58
C ALA A 127 24.88 -30.62 -6.42
N THR A 128 23.58 -30.54 -6.69
CA THR A 128 22.80 -29.32 -6.45
C THR A 128 22.74 -28.96 -4.96
N PHE A 129 22.59 -29.93 -4.06
CA PHE A 129 22.61 -29.70 -2.62
C PHE A 129 23.96 -29.19 -2.12
N ILE A 130 25.07 -29.79 -2.56
CA ILE A 130 26.43 -29.40 -2.20
C ILE A 130 26.78 -28.05 -2.82
N ILE A 131 26.42 -27.79 -4.08
CA ILE A 131 26.59 -26.48 -4.72
C ILE A 131 25.79 -25.43 -3.96
N ASN A 132 24.53 -25.71 -3.60
CA ASN A 132 23.72 -24.81 -2.79
C ASN A 132 24.38 -24.56 -1.42
N ARG A 133 24.87 -25.60 -0.74
CA ARG A 133 25.56 -25.50 0.56
C ARG A 133 26.91 -24.78 0.49
N LEU A 134 27.67 -24.96 -0.59
CA LEU A 134 28.90 -24.24 -0.83
C LEU A 134 28.60 -22.76 -1.12
N LEU A 135 27.60 -22.46 -1.96
CA LEU A 135 27.08 -21.10 -2.18
C LEU A 135 26.59 -20.43 -0.88
N TYR A 136 25.95 -21.20 0.03
CA TYR A 136 25.57 -20.75 1.37
C TYR A 136 26.78 -20.48 2.29
N SER A 137 27.90 -21.21 2.13
CA SER A 137 29.11 -21.03 2.96
C SER A 137 30.12 -20.03 2.41
N THR A 138 30.05 -19.70 1.12
CA THR A 138 30.94 -18.74 0.44
C THR A 138 30.27 -17.38 0.23
N GLY A 139 29.13 -17.09 0.89
CA GLY A 139 28.49 -15.77 0.82
C GLY A 139 27.94 -15.36 -0.55
N ALA A 140 27.78 -16.31 -1.50
CA ALA A 140 27.19 -16.02 -2.80
C ALA A 140 25.66 -16.03 -2.69
N ARG A 141 25.11 -14.85 -2.35
CA ARG A 141 23.68 -14.57 -2.23
C ARG A 141 22.95 -14.88 -3.54
N ASN A 142 21.88 -15.69 -3.45
CA ASN A 142 20.62 -15.33 -4.11
C ASN A 142 19.92 -14.30 -3.22
N ALA A 143 20.38 -13.06 -3.38
CA ALA A 143 19.58 -11.86 -3.24
C ALA A 143 19.75 -11.18 -4.60
N GLY A 144 18.66 -10.97 -5.33
CA GLY A 144 18.66 -9.89 -6.31
C GLY A 144 18.96 -8.58 -5.59
N LEU A 145 19.53 -7.63 -6.35
CA LEU A 145 20.22 -6.39 -5.93
C LEU A 145 21.71 -6.69 -5.71
N VAL A 146 22.65 -6.27 -6.57
CA VAL A 146 23.08 -4.88 -6.90
C VAL A 146 23.59 -4.88 -8.35
N ASP A 147 23.05 -4.03 -9.22
CA ASP A 147 23.68 -2.79 -9.71
C ASP A 147 25.18 -2.89 -10.04
N SER A 148 25.50 -2.53 -11.28
CA SER A 148 26.83 -2.16 -11.74
C SER A 148 26.84 -0.63 -11.79
N GLY A 149 27.44 0.09 -10.85
CA GLY A 149 28.30 -0.39 -9.79
C GLY A 149 28.70 0.68 -8.78
N GLN A 150 29.63 0.23 -7.92
CA GLN A 150 30.17 0.86 -6.71
C GLN A 150 29.29 0.79 -5.45
N GLY A 151 29.43 -0.36 -4.78
CA GLY A 151 29.49 -0.44 -3.32
C GLY A 151 28.23 -0.08 -2.53
N GLY A 152 27.36 -1.05 -2.30
CA GLY A 152 26.31 -0.92 -1.29
C GLY A 152 25.04 -1.72 -1.56
N VAL A 153 24.40 -2.23 -0.51
CA VAL A 153 23.07 -2.86 -0.58
C VAL A 153 22.05 -1.70 -0.53
N GLY A 154 22.06 -0.88 -1.59
CA GLY A 154 21.44 0.45 -1.62
C GLY A 154 19.91 0.47 -1.63
N LEU A 155 19.36 1.63 -1.23
CA LEU A 155 17.98 2.17 -1.25
C LEU A 155 16.78 1.28 -0.86
N GLY A 156 16.78 -0.04 -1.08
CA GLY A 156 15.69 -0.97 -0.80
C GLY A 156 15.23 -1.04 0.67
N ALA A 157 15.99 -0.44 1.59
CA ALA A 157 15.56 -0.24 2.97
C ALA A 157 14.61 0.96 3.15
N LEU A 158 14.66 1.99 2.28
CA LEU A 158 13.71 3.09 2.26
C LEU A 158 12.39 2.55 1.70
N GLY A 159 11.39 2.39 2.58
CA GLY A 159 10.10 1.80 2.23
C GLY A 159 9.62 0.76 3.25
N SER A 160 10.39 -0.32 3.38
CA SER A 160 10.07 -1.47 4.23
C SER A 160 11.05 -1.69 5.39
N GLY A 161 12.13 -0.90 5.48
CA GLY A 161 13.20 -1.06 6.47
C GLY A 161 13.05 -0.19 7.72
N ILE A 162 14.12 -0.15 8.51
CA ILE A 162 14.22 0.61 9.77
C ILE A 162 14.45 2.11 9.55
N VAL A 163 15.07 2.48 8.44
CA VAL A 163 15.31 3.87 8.06
C VAL A 163 13.99 4.50 7.61
N ARG A 164 13.65 5.64 8.21
CA ARG A 164 12.45 6.43 7.89
C ARG A 164 12.74 7.42 6.77
N SER A 165 13.80 8.22 6.92
CA SER A 165 14.19 9.25 5.97
C SER A 165 15.68 9.57 6.11
N VAL A 166 16.27 10.03 5.02
CA VAL A 166 17.64 10.53 4.97
C VAL A 166 17.70 11.88 4.28
N TYR A 167 18.72 12.67 4.63
CA TYR A 167 19.08 13.90 3.96
C TYR A 167 20.61 14.00 3.87
N PRO A 168 21.20 14.48 2.77
CA PRO A 168 20.56 14.83 1.50
C PRO A 168 19.74 13.68 0.90
N ALA A 169 18.77 14.01 0.04
CA ALA A 169 17.91 13.00 -0.56
C ALA A 169 18.75 12.06 -1.45
N PRO A 170 18.36 10.78 -1.60
CA PRO A 170 19.05 9.87 -2.51
C PRO A 170 19.15 10.40 -3.93
N GLY A 171 20.37 10.44 -4.46
CA GLY A 171 20.66 10.97 -5.81
C GLY A 171 20.50 12.48 -5.93
N GLN A 172 20.39 13.22 -4.83
CA GLN A 172 20.32 14.68 -4.86
C GLN A 172 21.62 15.25 -5.43
N THR A 173 21.50 16.18 -6.37
CA THR A 173 22.62 16.96 -6.92
C THR A 173 22.70 18.33 -6.28
N ASP A 174 23.79 19.04 -6.55
CA ASP A 174 24.00 20.41 -6.10
C ASP A 174 23.95 20.60 -4.56
N VAL A 175 24.31 19.57 -3.78
CA VAL A 175 24.34 19.67 -2.31
C VAL A 175 25.48 20.60 -1.87
N PRO A 176 25.22 21.63 -1.06
CA PRO A 176 26.28 22.53 -0.58
C PRO A 176 27.31 21.84 0.31
N ARG A 177 28.55 22.34 0.29
CA ARG A 177 29.71 21.72 0.95
C ARG A 177 29.68 21.71 2.48
N ASN A 178 28.94 22.62 3.10
CA ASN A 178 28.75 22.75 4.56
C ASN A 178 27.49 22.02 5.07
N THR A 179 26.78 21.31 4.20
CA THR A 179 25.53 20.63 4.56
C THR A 179 25.76 19.47 5.53
N ALA A 180 25.00 19.45 6.62
CA ALA A 180 24.92 18.32 7.53
C ALA A 180 24.07 17.18 6.95
N ILE A 181 24.45 15.95 7.28
CA ILE A 181 23.75 14.73 6.86
C ILE A 181 22.80 14.32 7.98
N VAL A 182 21.58 13.91 7.66
CA VAL A 182 20.57 13.53 8.67
C VAL A 182 20.00 12.16 8.36
N VAL A 183 19.92 11.31 9.37
CA VAL A 183 19.24 10.01 9.28
C VAL A 183 18.18 9.92 10.37
N SER A 184 16.95 9.64 9.97
CA SER A 184 15.85 9.34 10.88
C SER A 184 15.44 7.88 10.77
N PHE A 185 15.31 7.21 11.91
CA PHE A 185 14.88 5.83 12.05
C PHE A 185 13.43 5.73 12.54
N ARG A 186 12.79 4.58 12.30
CA ARG A 186 11.40 4.31 12.74
C ARG A 186 11.33 3.88 14.20
N GLU A 187 12.40 3.32 14.73
CA GLU A 187 12.54 2.92 16.13
C GLU A 187 13.79 3.60 16.74
N ALA A 188 13.84 3.69 18.06
CA ALA A 188 15.00 4.25 18.74
C ALA A 188 16.23 3.34 18.56
N ILE A 189 17.38 3.95 18.31
CA ILE A 189 18.68 3.32 18.15
C ILE A 189 19.48 3.44 19.44
N ASP A 190 20.34 2.46 19.72
CA ASP A 190 21.28 2.55 20.83
C ASP A 190 22.39 3.56 20.48
N PRO A 191 22.47 4.73 21.17
CA PRO A 191 23.48 5.74 20.87
C PRO A 191 24.91 5.21 21.02
N ALA A 192 25.15 4.18 21.84
CA ALA A 192 26.48 3.58 22.00
C ALA A 192 26.99 2.88 20.73
N THR A 193 26.11 2.64 19.75
CA THR A 193 26.47 2.12 18.43
C THR A 193 26.57 3.20 17.36
N ILE A 194 26.43 4.48 17.73
CA ILE A 194 26.52 5.62 16.80
C ILE A 194 27.61 6.60 17.21
N CYS A 195 27.72 6.92 18.50
CA CYS A 195 28.59 7.98 19.00
C CYS A 195 29.65 7.47 19.99
N ASP A 196 30.82 8.11 19.98
CA ASP A 196 31.96 7.70 20.82
C ASP A 196 31.79 8.03 22.31
N GLN A 197 30.91 8.99 22.65
CA GLN A 197 30.59 9.39 24.01
C GLN A 197 29.08 9.44 24.25
N VAL A 198 28.62 8.63 25.20
CA VAL A 198 27.21 8.54 25.60
C VAL A 198 27.06 8.91 27.07
N ALA A 199 26.10 9.78 27.37
CA ALA A 199 25.68 10.09 28.74
C ALA A 199 24.16 10.12 28.80
N ASN A 200 23.58 9.56 29.88
CA ASN A 200 22.12 9.46 30.07
C ASN A 200 21.38 8.85 28.87
N ASN A 201 22.00 7.85 28.23
CA ASN A 201 21.44 7.19 27.04
C ASN A 201 21.18 8.15 25.86
N LEU A 202 21.98 9.20 25.73
CA LEU A 202 22.01 10.15 24.62
C LEU A 202 23.47 10.42 24.23
N CYS A 203 23.69 10.80 22.97
CA CYS A 203 25.00 11.25 22.51
C CYS A 203 25.38 12.57 23.20
N VAL A 204 26.61 12.65 23.74
CA VAL A 204 27.11 13.87 24.37
C VAL A 204 27.32 14.95 23.29
N PRO A 205 26.90 16.21 23.50
CA PRO A 205 27.14 17.27 22.52
C PRO A 205 28.64 17.39 22.15
N GLY A 206 28.93 17.38 20.84
CA GLY A 206 30.31 17.47 20.31
C GLY A 206 31.06 16.13 20.22
N THR A 207 30.39 15.01 20.51
CA THR A 207 30.90 13.64 20.28
C THR A 207 31.03 13.34 18.78
N LYS A 208 31.90 12.39 18.43
CA LYS A 208 32.12 11.95 17.05
C LYS A 208 31.35 10.67 16.74
N ILE A 209 31.15 10.41 15.45
CA ILE A 209 30.59 9.13 14.98
C ILE A 209 31.54 7.96 15.28
N LEU A 210 30.98 6.75 15.34
CA LEU A 210 31.73 5.50 15.28
C LEU A 210 31.92 5.08 13.81
N PRO A 211 33.16 5.07 13.27
CA PRO A 211 33.42 4.77 11.86
C PRO A 211 32.99 3.37 11.42
N ASP A 212 32.98 2.39 12.33
CA ASP A 212 32.53 1.03 12.03
C ASP A 212 31.01 0.95 11.80
N SER A 213 30.26 1.91 12.33
CA SER A 213 28.80 1.96 12.22
C SER A 213 28.32 2.89 11.12
N ILE A 214 29.07 3.97 10.87
CA ILE A 214 28.73 5.00 9.90
C ILE A 214 29.96 5.36 9.08
N GLU A 215 29.87 5.10 7.80
CA GLU A 215 30.94 5.37 6.84
C GLU A 215 30.46 6.46 5.88
N ILE A 216 31.22 7.55 5.77
CA ILE A 216 30.97 8.62 4.80
C ILE A 216 32.20 8.70 3.91
N PHE A 217 32.06 8.45 2.62
CA PHE A 217 33.21 8.37 1.71
C PHE A 217 32.86 8.89 0.31
N LYS A 218 33.89 9.30 -0.43
CA LYS A 218 33.73 9.70 -1.84
C LYS A 218 33.35 8.45 -2.64
N SER A 219 32.24 8.48 -3.38
CA SER A 219 31.66 7.28 -4.02
C SER A 219 32.68 6.58 -4.93
N LYS A 220 33.46 7.35 -5.69
CA LYS A 220 34.51 6.82 -6.59
C LYS A 220 35.61 6.03 -5.87
N MET A 221 35.91 6.36 -4.61
CA MET A 221 36.97 5.74 -3.82
C MET A 221 36.50 4.46 -3.12
N GLY A 222 35.19 4.30 -2.91
CA GLY A 222 34.64 3.25 -2.06
C GLY A 222 34.95 3.46 -0.58
N SER A 223 34.41 2.59 0.27
CA SER A 223 34.69 2.61 1.71
C SER A 223 36.13 2.16 2.02
N GLY A 224 36.81 2.84 2.95
CA GLY A 224 38.15 2.48 3.41
C GLY A 224 38.89 3.62 4.13
N ASN A 225 40.18 3.79 3.83
CA ASN A 225 41.06 4.75 4.53
C ASN A 225 40.77 6.23 4.24
N ASP A 226 39.93 6.54 3.25
CA ASP A 226 39.57 7.92 2.85
C ASP A 226 38.18 8.33 3.35
N ASN A 227 37.65 7.58 4.34
CA ASN A 227 36.40 7.89 5.00
C ASN A 227 36.52 9.19 5.80
N VAL A 228 35.48 10.02 5.75
CA VAL A 228 35.34 11.22 6.58
C VAL A 228 35.05 10.76 8.01
N THR A 229 36.08 10.76 8.86
CA THR A 229 36.00 10.27 10.25
C THR A 229 35.77 11.39 11.26
N ASP A 230 36.19 12.61 10.95
CA ASP A 230 35.95 13.79 11.78
C ASP A 230 34.55 14.36 11.52
N VAL A 231 33.55 13.64 12.04
CA VAL A 231 32.13 13.98 11.90
C VAL A 231 31.50 14.02 13.28
N LEU A 232 30.97 15.18 13.65
CA LEU A 232 30.23 15.38 14.89
C LEU A 232 28.84 14.77 14.75
N VAL A 233 28.32 14.19 15.82
CA VAL A 233 26.95 13.66 15.86
C VAL A 233 26.13 14.33 16.95
N SER A 234 24.87 14.57 16.64
CA SER A 234 23.89 15.13 17.58
C SER A 234 22.55 14.41 17.44
N SER A 235 21.89 14.14 18.56
CA SER A 235 20.55 13.56 18.63
C SER A 235 19.87 13.96 19.93
N ILE A 236 18.55 14.09 19.88
CA ILE A 236 17.70 14.48 21.01
C ILE A 236 16.70 13.39 21.40
N ASP A 237 16.45 12.41 20.51
CA ASP A 237 15.40 11.41 20.66
C ASP A 237 15.85 9.99 20.33
N ASN A 238 17.14 9.79 20.02
CA ASN A 238 17.73 8.53 19.53
C ASN A 238 17.03 7.94 18.29
N LYS A 239 16.24 8.72 17.57
CA LYS A 239 15.61 8.32 16.30
C LYS A 239 16.14 9.14 15.15
N THR A 240 16.42 10.42 15.38
CA THR A 240 17.00 11.32 14.39
C THR A 240 18.40 11.71 14.81
N PHE A 241 19.36 11.46 13.93
CA PHE A 241 20.77 11.77 14.13
C PHE A 241 21.23 12.75 13.04
N VAL A 242 21.90 13.81 13.46
CA VAL A 242 22.54 14.80 12.59
C VAL A 242 24.04 14.56 12.63
N PHE A 243 24.63 14.33 11.47
CA PHE A 243 26.05 14.10 11.24
C PHE A 243 26.64 15.32 10.54
N LYS A 244 27.53 16.02 11.23
CA LYS A 244 28.13 17.26 10.76
C LYS A 244 29.64 17.08 10.57
N PRO A 245 30.13 16.98 9.33
CA PRO A 245 31.55 17.00 9.04
C PRO A 245 32.19 18.28 9.58
N THR A 246 33.34 18.16 10.26
CA THR A 246 34.05 19.36 10.77
C THR A 246 34.80 20.10 9.66
N GLN A 247 35.02 19.44 8.53
CA GLN A 247 35.60 20.01 7.31
C GLN A 247 34.54 20.01 6.21
N LEU A 248 34.60 21.03 5.35
CA LEU A 248 33.72 21.13 4.19
C LEU A 248 33.89 19.90 3.29
N LEU A 249 32.77 19.28 2.91
CA LEU A 249 32.75 18.18 1.95
C LEU A 249 33.13 18.68 0.55
N GLY A 250 33.41 17.75 -0.36
CA GLY A 250 33.64 18.05 -1.78
C GLY A 250 34.93 18.81 -2.08
N SER A 251 34.97 19.48 -3.23
CA SER A 251 36.10 20.27 -3.71
C SER A 251 35.64 21.68 -4.08
N GLN A 252 36.58 22.63 -4.14
CA GLN A 252 36.30 24.00 -4.63
C GLN A 252 36.21 24.08 -6.16
N THR A 253 36.71 23.06 -6.87
CA THR A 253 36.89 23.12 -8.33
C THR A 253 35.94 22.23 -9.12
N GLU A 254 35.47 21.13 -8.53
CA GLU A 254 34.58 20.18 -9.19
C GLU A 254 33.58 19.56 -8.20
N PRO A 255 32.36 19.20 -8.66
CA PRO A 255 31.43 18.41 -7.88
C PRO A 255 31.99 17.01 -7.56
N ILE A 256 31.66 16.49 -6.38
CA ILE A 256 32.12 15.18 -5.90
C ILE A 256 30.94 14.39 -5.35
N ASP A 257 30.79 13.15 -5.84
CA ASP A 257 29.84 12.19 -5.30
C ASP A 257 30.30 11.63 -3.95
N TYR A 258 29.40 11.64 -2.98
CA TYR A 258 29.57 11.01 -1.67
C TYR A 258 28.54 9.91 -1.47
N THR A 259 28.97 8.87 -0.77
CA THR A 259 28.11 7.78 -0.28
C THR A 259 28.16 7.76 1.24
N VAL A 260 26.99 7.62 1.86
CA VAL A 260 26.84 7.38 3.29
C VAL A 260 26.36 5.96 3.47
N ALA A 261 27.11 5.15 4.20
CA ALA A 261 26.76 3.76 4.52
C ALA A 261 26.55 3.58 6.03
N LEU A 262 25.38 3.08 6.38
CA LEU A 262 24.98 2.62 7.70
C LEU A 262 25.24 1.12 7.76
N THR A 263 26.16 0.68 8.62
CA THR A 263 26.54 -0.73 8.66
C THR A 263 25.59 -1.56 9.51
N ASN A 264 25.79 -2.87 9.52
CA ASN A 264 25.06 -3.79 10.38
C ASN A 264 25.49 -3.72 11.85
N ASP A 265 26.44 -2.88 12.22
CA ASP A 265 26.87 -2.73 13.62
C ASP A 265 25.90 -1.90 14.46
N ILE A 266 25.08 -1.07 13.80
CA ILE A 266 24.03 -0.29 14.44
C ILE A 266 22.98 -1.21 15.09
N GLU A 267 22.72 -0.98 16.38
CA GLU A 267 21.74 -1.72 17.18
C GLU A 267 20.58 -0.84 17.58
N LYS A 268 19.37 -1.40 17.59
CA LYS A 268 18.20 -0.74 18.13
C LYS A 268 18.32 -0.67 19.66
N ALA A 269 17.60 0.26 20.28
CA ALA A 269 17.59 0.41 21.74
C ALA A 269 17.09 -0.84 22.51
N ASN A 270 16.47 -1.81 21.81
CA ASN A 270 16.08 -3.09 22.39
C ASN A 270 17.16 -4.19 22.28
N GLY A 271 18.35 -3.88 21.75
CA GLY A 271 19.48 -4.79 21.54
C GLY A 271 19.43 -5.60 20.23
N ASP A 272 18.36 -5.48 19.43
CA ASP A 272 18.32 -6.12 18.11
C ASP A 272 19.15 -5.33 17.10
N LYS A 273 19.83 -6.02 16.17
CA LYS A 273 20.48 -5.37 15.02
C LYS A 273 19.46 -4.58 14.20
N ALA A 274 19.79 -3.31 13.89
CA ALA A 274 18.92 -2.44 13.08
C ALA A 274 18.78 -3.01 11.65
N PHE A 275 19.86 -3.57 11.12
CA PHE A 275 19.88 -4.21 9.81
C PHE A 275 20.20 -5.69 9.91
N ARG A 276 19.30 -6.53 9.38
CA ARG A 276 19.43 -8.00 9.45
C ARG A 276 20.34 -8.60 8.38
N PHE A 277 20.46 -7.95 7.21
CA PHE A 277 21.11 -8.53 6.03
C PHE A 277 21.94 -7.49 5.25
N GLY A 278 23.07 -7.07 5.81
CA GLY A 278 23.88 -5.98 5.26
C GLY A 278 23.39 -4.62 5.73
N GLY A 279 24.11 -3.56 5.40
CA GLY A 279 23.81 -2.19 5.79
C GLY A 279 22.75 -1.50 4.93
N PHE A 280 22.68 -0.18 5.05
CA PHE A 280 21.93 0.70 4.17
C PHE A 280 22.83 1.85 3.71
N ASP A 281 22.85 2.10 2.41
CA ASP A 281 23.62 3.18 1.82
C ASP A 281 22.81 3.99 0.80
N TRP A 282 23.22 5.24 0.64
CA TRP A 282 22.75 6.13 -0.42
C TRP A 282 23.84 7.11 -0.79
N SER A 283 23.75 7.64 -2.02
CA SER A 283 24.68 8.62 -2.56
C SER A 283 23.99 9.93 -2.90
N PHE A 284 24.79 11.00 -2.96
CA PHE A 284 24.42 12.35 -3.41
C PHE A 284 25.66 13.07 -3.94
N GLU A 285 25.47 14.09 -4.78
CA GLU A 285 26.55 14.89 -5.35
C GLU A 285 26.70 16.21 -4.56
N VAL A 286 27.91 16.45 -4.06
CA VAL A 286 28.29 17.70 -3.39
C VAL A 286 28.84 18.68 -4.41
N SER A 287 28.29 19.90 -4.44
CA SER A 287 28.68 20.98 -5.35
C SER A 287 30.01 21.63 -4.93
N THR A 288 30.45 22.64 -5.68
CA THR A 288 31.64 23.46 -5.35
C THR A 288 31.33 24.62 -4.39
N VAL A 289 30.06 24.85 -4.08
CA VAL A 289 29.57 26.05 -3.39
C VAL A 289 29.29 25.76 -1.91
N VAL A 290 29.54 26.76 -1.08
CA VAL A 290 29.13 26.77 0.34
C VAL A 290 27.83 27.55 0.43
N ASP A 291 26.86 27.01 1.16
CA ASP A 291 25.57 27.67 1.35
C ASP A 291 25.65 28.67 2.49
N LEU A 292 25.41 29.93 2.15
CA LEU A 292 25.35 31.08 3.05
C LEU A 292 23.98 31.77 2.92
N THR A 293 22.96 31.04 2.46
CA THR A 293 21.61 31.56 2.30
C THR A 293 20.86 31.31 3.61
N PRO A 294 20.34 32.34 4.29
CA PRO A 294 19.48 32.13 5.44
C PRO A 294 18.18 31.40 5.03
N PRO A 295 17.72 30.40 5.80
CA PRO A 295 16.42 29.80 5.56
C PRO A 295 15.30 30.79 5.88
N GLN A 296 14.18 30.66 5.18
CA GLN A 296 12.99 31.49 5.33
C GLN A 296 11.73 30.61 5.47
N VAL A 297 10.73 31.12 6.21
CA VAL A 297 9.41 30.48 6.28
C VAL A 297 8.69 30.68 4.95
N ALA A 298 8.55 29.63 4.15
CA ALA A 298 7.89 29.64 2.85
C ALA A 298 6.36 29.77 2.98
N SER A 299 5.73 28.95 3.83
CA SER A 299 4.28 29.01 4.08
C SER A 299 3.93 28.50 5.48
N ILE A 300 2.76 28.94 5.98
CA ILE A 300 2.23 28.59 7.29
C ILE A 300 0.78 28.15 7.19
N PHE A 301 0.37 27.25 8.08
CA PHE A 301 -1.02 26.88 8.29
C PHE A 301 -1.24 26.65 9.80
N PRO A 302 -2.34 27.14 10.40
CA PRO A 302 -3.27 28.14 9.86
C PRO A 302 -2.58 29.44 9.43
N GLY A 303 -3.15 30.15 8.45
CA GLY A 303 -2.70 31.49 8.07
C GLY A 303 -2.94 32.51 9.19
N SER A 304 -2.32 33.68 9.07
CA SER A 304 -2.45 34.75 10.06
C SER A 304 -3.86 35.34 10.10
N ASP A 305 -4.49 35.35 11.27
CA ASP A 305 -5.84 35.90 11.47
C ASP A 305 -6.06 36.41 12.90
N ASP A 306 -6.17 37.73 13.08
CA ASP A 306 -6.39 38.32 14.41
C ASP A 306 -7.87 38.61 14.73
N VAL A 307 -8.79 38.27 13.83
CA VAL A 307 -10.21 38.57 14.01
C VAL A 307 -11.01 37.31 14.26
N GLN A 308 -11.73 37.27 15.38
CA GLN A 308 -12.59 36.13 15.68
C GLN A 308 -13.85 36.15 14.82
N ASP A 309 -14.21 34.99 14.28
CA ASP A 309 -15.48 34.81 13.60
C ASP A 309 -16.70 34.96 14.52
N GLY A 310 -17.80 35.48 13.96
CA GLY A 310 -19.07 35.64 14.66
C GLY A 310 -19.90 34.36 14.68
N GLN A 311 -20.74 34.17 15.71
CA GLN A 311 -21.73 33.10 15.71
C GLN A 311 -22.97 33.51 14.90
N GLY A 312 -23.21 32.83 13.78
CA GLY A 312 -24.41 32.98 12.94
C GLY A 312 -25.56 32.04 13.35
N ALA A 313 -26.64 32.08 12.57
CA ALA A 313 -27.84 31.29 12.85
C ALA A 313 -27.59 29.78 12.64
N ALA A 314 -27.94 28.96 13.64
CA ALA A 314 -27.84 27.52 13.51
C ALA A 314 -28.92 26.98 12.57
N THR A 315 -28.53 26.30 11.48
CA THR A 315 -29.47 25.47 10.71
C THR A 315 -29.73 24.18 11.47
N SER A 316 -31.01 23.84 11.67
CA SER A 316 -31.40 22.64 12.39
C SER A 316 -31.05 21.38 11.58
N ALA A 317 -30.70 20.30 12.27
CA ALA A 317 -30.43 19.01 11.64
C ALA A 317 -31.69 18.50 10.90
N THR A 318 -31.50 17.90 9.72
CA THR A 318 -32.56 17.29 8.90
C THR A 318 -32.46 15.76 8.97
N GLN A 319 -33.61 15.08 9.09
CA GLN A 319 -33.70 13.61 9.11
C GLN A 319 -33.61 13.02 7.70
N ALA A 320 -32.87 11.92 7.56
CA ALA A 320 -32.82 11.16 6.32
C ALA A 320 -34.16 10.47 6.02
N LYS A 321 -34.52 10.39 4.74
CA LYS A 321 -35.74 9.73 4.25
C LYS A 321 -35.41 8.73 3.15
N GLY A 322 -36.15 7.62 3.14
CA GLY A 322 -36.13 6.59 2.11
C GLY A 322 -37.53 6.03 1.90
N SER A 323 -37.70 5.10 0.97
CA SER A 323 -39.00 4.50 0.71
C SER A 323 -38.93 3.06 0.21
N ILE A 324 -40.01 2.33 0.45
CA ILE A 324 -40.25 0.98 -0.07
C ILE A 324 -41.60 0.99 -0.78
N ARG A 325 -41.62 0.68 -2.07
CA ARG A 325 -42.84 0.55 -2.85
C ARG A 325 -43.13 -0.91 -3.17
N VAL A 326 -44.33 -1.37 -2.86
CA VAL A 326 -44.79 -2.72 -3.16
C VAL A 326 -45.42 -2.74 -4.55
N THR A 327 -44.86 -3.52 -5.47
CA THR A 327 -45.32 -3.58 -6.87
C THR A 327 -45.89 -4.95 -7.27
N ALA A 328 -45.51 -6.00 -6.55
CA ALA A 328 -46.02 -7.35 -6.73
C ALA A 328 -45.88 -8.17 -5.44
N LEU A 329 -46.51 -9.35 -5.40
CA LEU A 329 -46.46 -10.24 -4.24
C LEU A 329 -45.07 -10.88 -4.07
N PRO A 330 -44.43 -10.78 -2.90
CA PRO A 330 -43.22 -11.51 -2.56
C PRO A 330 -43.46 -13.02 -2.50
N GLN A 331 -42.39 -13.78 -2.72
CA GLN A 331 -42.43 -15.24 -2.65
C GLN A 331 -42.23 -15.74 -1.21
N THR A 332 -42.97 -16.77 -0.81
CA THR A 332 -42.82 -17.42 0.50
C THR A 332 -42.00 -18.70 0.39
N ALA A 333 -41.48 -19.19 1.52
CA ALA A 333 -40.76 -20.45 1.55
C ALA A 333 -41.71 -21.60 1.23
N ARG A 334 -41.28 -22.52 0.37
CA ARG A 334 -42.02 -23.74 0.06
C ARG A 334 -41.08 -24.93 0.06
N ASP A 335 -41.47 -26.00 0.74
CA ASP A 335 -40.72 -27.26 0.76
C ASP A 335 -40.88 -28.07 -0.53
N ASN A 336 -39.93 -28.98 -0.76
CA ASN A 336 -40.03 -29.95 -1.86
C ASN A 336 -41.11 -30.98 -1.52
N SER A 337 -42.03 -31.23 -2.45
CA SER A 337 -43.08 -32.24 -2.28
C SER A 337 -43.25 -33.06 -3.56
N VAL A 338 -43.48 -34.37 -3.36
CA VAL A 338 -43.78 -35.30 -4.43
C VAL A 338 -44.99 -36.13 -4.01
N SER A 339 -46.03 -36.08 -4.82
CA SER A 339 -47.24 -36.89 -4.63
C SER A 339 -47.58 -37.59 -5.94
N TYR A 340 -48.35 -38.67 -5.88
CA TYR A 340 -48.78 -39.36 -7.09
C TYR A 340 -50.18 -39.96 -6.94
N ILE A 341 -50.86 -40.12 -8.07
CA ILE A 341 -52.07 -40.91 -8.20
C ILE A 341 -51.86 -42.04 -9.20
N LYS A 342 -52.57 -43.16 -9.02
CA LYS A 342 -52.59 -44.26 -9.99
C LYS A 342 -53.63 -43.94 -11.07
N THR A 343 -53.21 -43.67 -12.29
CA THR A 343 -54.13 -43.41 -13.40
C THR A 343 -54.76 -44.71 -13.92
N ASN A 344 -54.08 -45.84 -13.73
CA ASN A 344 -54.67 -47.18 -13.81
C ASN A 344 -54.78 -47.80 -12.40
N PRO A 345 -55.99 -48.14 -11.90
CA PRO A 345 -56.20 -48.71 -10.56
C PRO A 345 -55.39 -49.98 -10.26
N ASN A 346 -55.09 -50.78 -11.29
CA ASN A 346 -54.32 -52.03 -11.16
C ASN A 346 -52.79 -51.80 -11.07
N SER A 347 -52.34 -50.54 -11.06
CA SER A 347 -50.93 -50.19 -10.95
C SER A 347 -50.40 -50.44 -9.54
N VAL A 348 -49.13 -50.81 -9.43
CA VAL A 348 -48.46 -50.96 -8.13
C VAL A 348 -48.27 -49.59 -7.46
N ALA A 349 -47.96 -49.58 -6.17
CA ALA A 349 -47.54 -48.34 -5.51
C ALA A 349 -46.15 -47.92 -6.02
N LEU A 350 -45.83 -46.63 -5.84
CA LEU A 350 -44.51 -46.08 -6.11
C LEU A 350 -43.83 -45.78 -4.77
N ASP A 351 -42.59 -46.19 -4.64
CA ASP A 351 -41.67 -45.80 -3.58
C ASP A 351 -40.73 -44.71 -4.11
N ILE A 352 -40.60 -43.62 -3.36
CA ILE A 352 -39.86 -42.42 -3.77
C ILE A 352 -38.76 -42.20 -2.73
N PRO A 353 -37.59 -42.85 -2.90
CA PRO A 353 -36.60 -42.96 -1.83
C PRO A 353 -35.91 -41.64 -1.49
N ASN A 354 -35.92 -40.65 -2.39
CA ASN A 354 -35.40 -39.32 -2.12
C ASN A 354 -36.24 -38.24 -2.83
N PRO A 355 -37.38 -37.81 -2.27
CA PRO A 355 -38.24 -36.81 -2.89
C PRO A 355 -37.55 -35.45 -3.02
N GLN A 356 -36.54 -35.16 -2.19
CA GLN A 356 -35.80 -33.90 -2.23
C GLN A 356 -34.88 -33.73 -3.44
N SER A 357 -34.60 -34.80 -4.21
CA SER A 357 -33.78 -34.71 -5.43
C SER A 357 -34.54 -34.18 -6.65
N ASN A 358 -35.84 -33.91 -6.52
CA ASN A 358 -36.67 -33.34 -7.57
C ASN A 358 -36.31 -31.87 -7.86
N THR A 359 -35.94 -31.58 -9.11
CA THR A 359 -35.66 -30.23 -9.62
C THR A 359 -36.78 -29.65 -10.49
N CYS A 360 -37.89 -30.37 -10.66
CA CYS A 360 -39.03 -29.98 -11.48
C CYS A 360 -40.25 -29.52 -10.65
N ASN A 361 -41.01 -28.58 -11.20
CA ASN A 361 -42.28 -28.15 -10.64
C ASN A 361 -43.38 -28.27 -11.71
N GLY A 362 -44.37 -29.14 -11.47
CA GLY A 362 -45.44 -29.46 -12.41
C GLY A 362 -45.89 -30.91 -12.32
N THR A 363 -46.58 -31.41 -13.34
CA THR A 363 -47.08 -32.80 -13.38
C THR A 363 -46.33 -33.66 -14.39
N VAL A 364 -46.10 -34.94 -14.03
CA VAL A 364 -45.42 -35.93 -14.86
C VAL A 364 -46.27 -37.18 -14.96
N ASP A 365 -46.60 -37.59 -16.18
CA ASP A 365 -47.35 -38.82 -16.44
C ASP A 365 -46.38 -39.95 -16.79
N ILE A 366 -46.55 -41.11 -16.17
CA ILE A 366 -45.70 -42.28 -16.35
C ILE A 366 -46.57 -43.48 -16.72
N SER A 367 -46.20 -44.21 -17.76
CA SER A 367 -46.87 -45.45 -18.17
C SER A 367 -45.88 -46.51 -18.63
N ILE A 368 -46.19 -47.79 -18.43
CA ILE A 368 -45.34 -48.90 -18.84
C ILE A 368 -45.80 -49.44 -20.19
N ASN A 369 -44.90 -49.40 -21.18
CA ASN A 369 -45.14 -49.87 -22.54
C ASN A 369 -45.04 -51.38 -22.66
N ASN A 370 -45.78 -51.94 -23.61
CA ASN A 370 -45.67 -53.33 -24.01
C ASN A 370 -44.49 -53.54 -24.99
N ALA A 371 -43.27 -53.40 -24.50
CA ALA A 371 -42.02 -53.64 -25.25
C ALA A 371 -41.26 -54.85 -24.69
N SER A 372 -40.29 -55.39 -25.45
CA SER A 372 -39.42 -56.47 -24.99
C SER A 372 -37.94 -56.05 -25.12
N PRO A 373 -37.26 -55.66 -24.02
CA PRO A 373 -37.76 -55.58 -22.63
C PRO A 373 -38.78 -54.44 -22.42
N LEU A 374 -39.57 -54.51 -21.34
CA LEU A 374 -40.54 -53.48 -20.97
C LEU A 374 -39.83 -52.13 -20.75
N THR A 375 -40.45 -51.04 -21.22
CA THR A 375 -39.94 -49.66 -21.09
C THR A 375 -41.01 -48.74 -20.53
N ALA A 376 -40.63 -47.58 -19.99
CA ALA A 376 -41.56 -46.57 -19.51
C ALA A 376 -41.71 -45.41 -20.51
N ASN A 377 -42.93 -44.92 -20.71
CA ASN A 377 -43.17 -43.61 -21.30
C ASN A 377 -43.36 -42.60 -20.18
N VAL A 378 -42.57 -41.53 -20.21
CA VAL A 378 -42.66 -40.41 -19.27
C VAL A 378 -42.98 -39.14 -20.06
N SER A 379 -44.12 -38.52 -19.75
CA SER A 379 -44.57 -37.26 -20.36
C SER A 379 -44.53 -36.14 -19.32
N TYR A 380 -43.94 -35.01 -19.67
CA TYR A 380 -43.74 -33.87 -18.79
C TYR A 380 -44.74 -32.77 -19.16
N ASN A 381 -45.77 -32.59 -18.34
CA ASN A 381 -46.76 -31.52 -18.51
C ASN A 381 -46.25 -30.20 -17.90
N MET A 382 -45.04 -29.79 -18.28
CA MET A 382 -44.36 -28.61 -17.76
C MET A 382 -43.40 -28.02 -18.80
N ALA A 383 -43.18 -26.71 -18.74
CA ALA A 383 -42.35 -26.01 -19.72
C ALA A 383 -40.85 -26.37 -19.57
N GLY A 384 -40.15 -26.53 -20.69
CA GLY A 384 -38.71 -26.75 -20.72
C GLY A 384 -38.25 -28.21 -20.62
N PHE A 385 -39.17 -29.17 -20.56
CA PHE A 385 -38.88 -30.61 -20.54
C PHE A 385 -39.43 -31.30 -21.79
N VAL A 386 -38.71 -32.31 -22.25
CA VAL A 386 -39.10 -33.10 -23.43
C VAL A 386 -39.51 -34.49 -22.99
N ASP A 387 -40.65 -34.96 -23.48
CA ASP A 387 -41.15 -36.30 -23.24
C ASP A 387 -40.10 -37.37 -23.59
N THR A 388 -39.94 -38.34 -22.70
CA THR A 388 -38.98 -39.43 -22.86
C THR A 388 -39.74 -40.73 -23.12
N PRO A 389 -40.01 -41.07 -24.39
CA PRO A 389 -40.60 -42.35 -24.75
C PRO A 389 -39.57 -43.47 -24.62
N ASN A 390 -40.04 -44.67 -24.25
CA ASN A 390 -39.21 -45.88 -24.12
C ASN A 390 -38.00 -45.75 -23.17
N LEU A 391 -38.17 -45.06 -22.04
CA LEU A 391 -37.18 -44.97 -20.98
C LEU A 391 -36.88 -46.38 -20.42
N ASN A 392 -35.60 -46.75 -20.39
CA ASN A 392 -35.17 -48.03 -19.84
C ASN A 392 -35.42 -48.09 -18.33
N ILE A 393 -35.98 -49.22 -17.88
CA ILE A 393 -36.20 -49.51 -16.47
C ILE A 393 -35.00 -50.33 -15.97
N LEU A 394 -34.31 -49.84 -14.95
CA LEU A 394 -33.11 -50.49 -14.39
C LEU A 394 -33.50 -51.17 -13.07
N GLY A 395 -33.62 -52.50 -13.11
CA GLY A 395 -34.17 -53.25 -11.98
C GLY A 395 -35.66 -52.94 -11.81
N GLU A 396 -36.04 -52.30 -10.71
CA GLU A 396 -37.40 -51.81 -10.42
C GLU A 396 -37.47 -50.28 -10.31
N GLU A 397 -36.48 -49.56 -10.87
CA GLU A 397 -36.36 -48.12 -10.73
C GLU A 397 -36.28 -47.40 -12.09
N ILE A 398 -36.82 -46.19 -12.11
CA ILE A 398 -36.66 -45.22 -13.20
C ILE A 398 -36.09 -43.91 -12.64
N LEU A 399 -35.24 -43.27 -13.44
CA LEU A 399 -34.73 -41.93 -13.18
C LEU A 399 -35.33 -40.99 -14.23
N ILE A 400 -36.16 -40.04 -13.79
CA ILE A 400 -36.74 -39.05 -14.69
C ILE A 400 -35.81 -37.83 -14.83
N ALA A 401 -36.01 -37.02 -15.88
CA ALA A 401 -35.16 -35.87 -16.22
C ALA A 401 -35.06 -34.83 -15.07
N CYS A 402 -36.03 -34.83 -14.17
CA CYS A 402 -36.09 -34.03 -12.95
C CYS A 402 -35.11 -34.45 -11.85
N GLY A 403 -34.24 -35.45 -12.09
CA GLY A 403 -33.32 -35.99 -11.09
C GLY A 403 -34.00 -36.84 -9.99
N LEU A 404 -35.30 -37.08 -10.12
CA LEU A 404 -36.10 -37.88 -9.19
C LEU A 404 -36.02 -39.36 -9.54
N ARG A 405 -35.67 -40.18 -8.55
CA ARG A 405 -35.71 -41.65 -8.66
C ARG A 405 -37.04 -42.18 -8.15
N ILE A 406 -37.65 -43.05 -8.93
CA ILE A 406 -38.94 -43.67 -8.62
C ILE A 406 -38.76 -45.17 -8.68
N LYS A 407 -39.15 -45.85 -7.60
CA LYS A 407 -39.09 -47.31 -7.46
C LYS A 407 -40.49 -47.90 -7.48
N PHE A 408 -40.69 -49.00 -8.19
CA PHE A 408 -41.95 -49.74 -8.17
C PHE A 408 -41.99 -50.68 -6.96
N SER A 409 -43.07 -50.67 -6.17
CA SER A 409 -43.08 -51.39 -4.88
C SER A 409 -43.08 -52.92 -4.98
N VAL A 410 -43.66 -53.49 -6.04
CA VAL A 410 -43.80 -54.94 -6.26
C VAL A 410 -43.85 -55.28 -7.76
N GLY A 411 -42.73 -55.10 -8.47
CA GLY A 411 -42.63 -55.33 -9.92
C GLY A 411 -43.46 -54.34 -10.78
N TYR A 412 -43.40 -54.49 -12.11
CA TYR A 412 -44.12 -53.66 -13.09
C TYR A 412 -44.57 -54.50 -14.29
N GLN A 413 -45.72 -54.16 -14.89
CA GLN A 413 -46.24 -54.80 -16.10
C GLN A 413 -46.75 -53.77 -17.11
N ALA A 414 -46.85 -54.18 -18.38
CA ALA A 414 -47.42 -53.36 -19.43
C ALA A 414 -48.83 -52.87 -19.04
N GLY A 415 -49.10 -51.58 -19.23
CA GLY A 415 -50.39 -50.95 -18.90
C GLY A 415 -50.49 -50.35 -17.50
N HIS A 416 -49.48 -50.51 -16.62
CA HIS A 416 -49.40 -49.72 -15.39
C HIS A 416 -49.17 -48.24 -15.70
N SER A 417 -49.81 -47.34 -14.94
CA SER A 417 -49.68 -45.89 -15.15
C SER A 417 -49.97 -45.04 -13.91
N TRP A 418 -49.26 -43.92 -13.81
CA TRP A 418 -49.29 -42.97 -12.70
C TRP A 418 -49.22 -41.52 -13.21
N GLN A 419 -49.75 -40.60 -12.42
CA GLN A 419 -49.54 -39.16 -12.58
C GLN A 419 -48.92 -38.63 -11.30
N LEU A 420 -47.73 -38.03 -11.42
CA LEU A 420 -46.99 -37.44 -10.33
C LEU A 420 -47.21 -35.93 -10.33
N THR A 421 -47.39 -35.35 -9.14
CA THR A 421 -47.35 -33.89 -8.91
C THR A 421 -46.07 -33.56 -8.15
N LEU A 422 -45.20 -32.77 -8.79
CA LEU A 422 -43.86 -32.42 -8.33
C LEU A 422 -43.82 -30.94 -7.93
N GLN A 423 -43.23 -30.63 -6.77
CA GLN A 423 -42.97 -29.25 -6.32
C GLN A 423 -41.51 -29.12 -5.86
N THR A 424 -40.79 -28.11 -6.36
CA THR A 424 -39.41 -27.83 -5.91
C THR A 424 -39.38 -26.94 -4.67
N SER A 425 -38.29 -27.09 -3.90
CA SER A 425 -37.98 -26.19 -2.79
C SER A 425 -37.73 -24.77 -3.30
N GLN A 426 -38.33 -23.78 -2.65
CA GLN A 426 -38.21 -22.38 -2.98
C GLN A 426 -37.90 -21.58 -1.70
N ASN A 427 -36.90 -20.69 -1.79
CA ASN A 427 -36.55 -19.79 -0.68
C ASN A 427 -37.56 -18.64 -0.62
N ALA A 428 -37.89 -18.22 0.61
CA ALA A 428 -38.67 -17.01 0.82
C ALA A 428 -37.90 -15.75 0.41
N ASP A 429 -38.64 -14.78 -0.12
CA ASP A 429 -38.17 -13.42 -0.26
C ASP A 429 -37.94 -12.78 1.12
N PHE A 430 -37.02 -11.83 1.18
CA PHE A 430 -36.70 -11.11 2.40
C PHE A 430 -36.47 -9.63 2.16
N LEU A 431 -36.75 -8.84 3.20
CA LEU A 431 -36.47 -7.43 3.29
C LEU A 431 -35.43 -7.19 4.40
N MET A 432 -34.43 -6.38 4.14
CA MET A 432 -33.44 -5.94 5.11
C MET A 432 -33.59 -4.45 5.39
N VAL A 433 -33.78 -4.09 6.65
CA VAL A 433 -33.97 -2.71 7.11
C VAL A 433 -33.10 -2.48 8.34
N ALA A 434 -32.19 -1.49 8.27
CA ALA A 434 -31.28 -1.12 9.35
C ALA A 434 -30.51 -2.33 9.95
N GLY A 435 -30.10 -3.28 9.09
CA GLY A 435 -29.37 -4.49 9.49
C GLY A 435 -30.24 -5.62 10.04
N GLN A 436 -31.55 -5.43 10.17
CA GLN A 436 -32.50 -6.47 10.56
C GLN A 436 -33.13 -7.12 9.32
N ARG A 437 -33.25 -8.45 9.33
CA ARG A 437 -33.83 -9.24 8.24
C ARG A 437 -35.27 -9.59 8.57
N TYR A 438 -36.18 -9.38 7.61
CA TYR A 438 -37.59 -9.75 7.65
C TYR A 438 -37.89 -10.73 6.53
N THR A 439 -38.56 -11.83 6.85
CA THR A 439 -38.88 -12.89 5.86
C THR A 439 -40.37 -12.93 5.56
N PHE A 440 -40.75 -13.10 4.30
CA PHE A 440 -42.16 -13.21 3.91
C PHE A 440 -42.70 -14.63 4.11
N VAL A 441 -43.87 -14.75 4.75
CA VAL A 441 -44.52 -16.02 5.10
C VAL A 441 -46.00 -16.01 4.70
N ASP A 442 -46.60 -17.19 4.51
CA ASP A 442 -48.03 -17.39 4.20
C ASP A 442 -48.84 -17.86 5.43
N THR A 443 -48.21 -17.84 6.61
CA THR A 443 -48.80 -18.22 7.90
C THR A 443 -48.78 -17.05 8.88
N ALA A 444 -49.44 -17.20 10.03
CA ALA A 444 -49.47 -16.16 11.06
C ALA A 444 -48.04 -15.72 11.44
N PRO A 445 -47.70 -14.43 11.35
CA PRO A 445 -46.33 -13.97 11.39
C PRO A 445 -45.76 -14.00 12.83
N GLN A 446 -44.53 -14.49 12.99
CA GLN A 446 -43.75 -14.32 14.21
C GLN A 446 -42.89 -13.04 14.15
N ALA A 447 -42.05 -12.83 15.17
CA ALA A 447 -41.11 -11.72 15.17
C ALA A 447 -40.19 -11.80 13.94
N GLN A 448 -39.99 -10.68 13.25
CA GLN A 448 -39.19 -10.60 12.01
C GLN A 448 -39.76 -11.38 10.82
N GLU A 449 -41.06 -11.69 10.84
CA GLU A 449 -41.79 -12.25 9.70
C GLU A 449 -42.89 -11.31 9.25
N ILE A 450 -43.22 -11.36 7.96
CA ILE A 450 -44.26 -10.54 7.35
C ILE A 450 -45.21 -11.48 6.59
N GLU A 451 -46.45 -11.55 7.05
CA GLU A 451 -47.48 -12.36 6.40
C GLU A 451 -47.91 -11.70 5.08
N ILE A 452 -47.84 -12.45 3.97
CA ILE A 452 -48.26 -11.98 2.65
C ILE A 452 -49.79 -11.78 2.59
N ASP A 453 -50.23 -10.80 1.81
CA ASP A 453 -51.66 -10.55 1.58
C ASP A 453 -51.91 -10.35 0.08
N SER A 454 -53.00 -10.93 -0.44
CA SER A 454 -53.39 -10.79 -1.85
C SER A 454 -53.62 -9.33 -2.28
N ASN A 455 -53.93 -8.43 -1.33
CA ASN A 455 -54.03 -7.00 -1.55
C ASN A 455 -52.70 -6.29 -1.24
N LEU A 456 -52.11 -5.63 -2.24
CA LEU A 456 -50.79 -4.98 -2.13
C LEU A 456 -50.79 -3.82 -1.11
N SER A 457 -51.89 -3.09 -0.96
CA SER A 457 -52.01 -2.00 0.02
C SER A 457 -52.07 -2.56 1.45
N THR A 458 -52.76 -3.68 1.64
CA THR A 458 -52.76 -4.40 2.93
C THR A 458 -51.36 -4.96 3.23
N LEU A 459 -50.67 -5.50 2.22
CA LEU A 459 -49.29 -5.95 2.38
C LEU A 459 -48.35 -4.80 2.78
N ALA A 460 -48.50 -3.62 2.17
CA ALA A 460 -47.74 -2.44 2.57
C ALA A 460 -48.00 -2.04 4.03
N GLN A 461 -49.25 -2.15 4.51
CA GLN A 461 -49.60 -1.93 5.92
C GLN A 461 -48.99 -2.96 6.87
N ARG A 462 -48.91 -4.23 6.45
CA ARG A 462 -48.25 -5.29 7.23
C ARG A 462 -46.74 -5.05 7.32
N ILE A 463 -46.10 -4.65 6.21
CA ILE A 463 -44.69 -4.21 6.22
C ILE A 463 -44.50 -3.03 7.16
N ARG A 464 -45.34 -1.98 7.08
CA ARG A 464 -45.30 -0.83 8.01
C ARG A 464 -45.37 -1.29 9.47
N THR A 465 -46.28 -2.20 9.78
CA THR A 465 -46.49 -2.70 11.14
C THR A 465 -45.31 -3.52 11.65
N ALA A 466 -44.73 -4.39 10.81
CA ALA A 466 -43.54 -5.16 11.16
C ALA A 466 -42.33 -4.25 11.45
N LEU A 467 -42.21 -3.13 10.72
CA LEU A 467 -41.13 -2.16 10.90
C LEU A 467 -41.39 -1.15 12.03
N ALA A 468 -42.61 -1.05 12.56
CA ALA A 468 -43.00 0.01 13.50
C ALA A 468 -42.27 -0.05 14.85
N ASN A 469 -41.75 -1.22 15.25
CA ASN A 469 -41.03 -1.40 16.52
C ASN A 469 -39.52 -1.07 16.41
N GLN A 470 -39.05 -0.56 15.27
CA GLN A 470 -37.64 -0.20 15.06
C GLN A 470 -37.31 1.15 15.74
N ILE A 471 -36.43 1.12 16.74
CA ILE A 471 -36.04 2.31 17.53
C ILE A 471 -35.36 3.40 16.66
N GLN A 472 -34.74 3.01 15.56
CA GLN A 472 -33.99 3.91 14.67
C GLN A 472 -34.87 4.59 13.60
N LEU A 473 -36.11 4.15 13.39
CA LEU A 473 -36.93 4.51 12.25
C LEU A 473 -38.35 4.94 12.64
N SER A 474 -38.86 5.95 11.95
CA SER A 474 -40.27 6.30 11.89
C SER A 474 -40.83 5.86 10.54
N VAL A 475 -41.87 5.03 10.55
CA VAL A 475 -42.40 4.39 9.34
C VAL A 475 -43.87 4.77 9.15
N ALA A 476 -44.19 5.30 7.97
CA ALA A 476 -45.54 5.75 7.60
C ALA A 476 -45.91 5.26 6.20
N ILE A 477 -47.21 5.22 5.91
CA ILE A 477 -47.71 5.00 4.55
C ILE A 477 -47.92 6.36 3.91
N SER A 478 -47.55 6.48 2.63
CA SER A 478 -47.70 7.74 1.89
C SER A 478 -49.18 8.12 1.81
N PRO A 479 -49.55 9.39 2.06
CA PRO A 479 -50.92 9.85 1.91
C PRO A 479 -51.40 9.91 0.45
N LEU A 480 -50.47 9.76 -0.51
CA LEU A 480 -50.74 9.85 -1.96
C LEU A 480 -50.65 8.50 -2.69
N ASP A 481 -50.03 7.48 -2.08
CA ASP A 481 -49.86 6.12 -2.65
C ASP A 481 -49.88 5.11 -1.49
N ASP A 482 -50.94 4.31 -1.39
CA ASP A 482 -51.17 3.36 -0.29
C ASP A 482 -50.27 2.11 -0.36
N GLN A 483 -49.51 1.95 -1.44
CA GLN A 483 -48.50 0.90 -1.63
C GLN A 483 -47.07 1.42 -1.40
N LEU A 484 -46.92 2.71 -1.07
CA LEU A 484 -45.63 3.36 -0.80
C LEU A 484 -45.43 3.58 0.70
N ILE A 485 -44.41 2.95 1.25
CA ILE A 485 -43.99 3.09 2.64
C ILE A 485 -42.86 4.12 2.69
N ILE A 486 -43.05 5.17 3.48
CA ILE A 486 -42.05 6.21 3.74
C ILE A 486 -41.33 5.86 5.05
N ILE A 487 -40.00 5.82 4.98
CA ILE A 487 -39.12 5.56 6.10
C ILE A 487 -38.35 6.84 6.41
N THR A 488 -38.40 7.29 7.67
CA THR A 488 -37.67 8.46 8.16
C THR A 488 -36.78 8.06 9.32
N ALA A 489 -35.52 8.49 9.33
CA ALA A 489 -34.62 8.24 10.46
C ALA A 489 -35.10 9.00 11.70
N VAL A 490 -35.10 8.37 12.88
CA VAL A 490 -35.52 9.02 14.14
C VAL A 490 -34.51 10.10 14.56
N SER A 491 -33.22 9.84 14.43
CA SER A 491 -32.19 10.87 14.66
C SER A 491 -32.01 11.72 13.41
N ALA A 492 -32.08 13.04 13.57
CA ALA A 492 -31.65 13.97 12.54
C ALA A 492 -30.12 13.91 12.37
N GLY A 493 -29.63 14.10 11.15
CA GLY A 493 -28.20 14.04 10.84
C GLY A 493 -27.81 13.12 9.68
N VAL A 494 -26.56 13.22 9.25
CA VAL A 494 -26.00 12.42 8.13
C VAL A 494 -25.95 10.93 8.45
N ALA A 495 -25.89 10.56 9.74
CA ALA A 495 -25.92 9.17 10.21
C ALA A 495 -27.15 8.41 9.70
N GLY A 496 -28.30 9.09 9.54
CA GLY A 496 -29.52 8.50 9.00
C GLY A 496 -29.39 8.02 7.55
N ASN A 497 -28.46 8.59 6.76
CA ASN A 497 -28.20 8.17 5.38
C ASN A 497 -27.54 6.78 5.29
N SER A 498 -26.96 6.30 6.40
CA SER A 498 -26.30 4.99 6.47
C SER A 498 -27.22 3.84 6.88
N LEU A 499 -28.51 4.12 7.14
CA LEU A 499 -29.49 3.08 7.48
C LEU A 499 -29.85 2.29 6.20
N GLY A 500 -29.34 1.06 6.11
CA GLY A 500 -29.49 0.22 4.92
C GLY A 500 -30.93 -0.25 4.69
N LEU A 501 -31.40 -0.14 3.44
CA LEU A 501 -32.65 -0.71 2.93
C LEU A 501 -32.33 -1.63 1.75
N GLN A 502 -32.68 -2.92 1.84
CA GLN A 502 -32.38 -3.92 0.81
C GLN A 502 -33.50 -4.96 0.71
N THR A 503 -33.60 -5.66 -0.43
CA THR A 503 -34.56 -6.73 -0.68
C THR A 503 -33.90 -7.85 -1.48
N SER A 504 -34.34 -9.10 -1.31
CA SER A 504 -33.98 -10.22 -2.20
C SER A 504 -34.54 -10.04 -3.61
N ASN A 505 -35.65 -9.31 -3.73
CA ASN A 505 -36.44 -9.22 -4.95
C ASN A 505 -36.79 -7.77 -5.27
N LYS A 506 -36.01 -7.20 -6.19
CA LYS A 506 -36.09 -5.77 -6.58
C LYS A 506 -37.24 -5.47 -7.53
N THR A 507 -37.89 -6.49 -8.09
CA THR A 507 -39.05 -6.31 -8.99
C THR A 507 -40.37 -6.32 -8.23
N THR A 508 -40.42 -6.94 -7.05
CA THR A 508 -41.58 -6.93 -6.14
C THR A 508 -41.55 -5.77 -5.15
N LEU A 509 -40.35 -5.37 -4.70
CA LEU A 509 -40.13 -4.26 -3.77
C LEU A 509 -39.12 -3.27 -4.37
N ILE A 510 -39.61 -2.09 -4.76
CA ILE A 510 -38.74 -1.02 -5.24
C ILE A 510 -38.28 -0.19 -4.04
N ILE A 511 -36.97 -0.14 -3.82
CA ILE A 511 -36.36 0.56 -2.68
C ILE A 511 -35.70 1.85 -3.14
N THR A 512 -36.03 2.94 -2.47
CA THR A 512 -35.26 4.19 -2.53
C THR A 512 -34.41 4.29 -1.27
N PRO A 513 -33.07 4.34 -1.37
CA PRO A 513 -32.16 4.43 -0.22
C PRO A 513 -32.43 5.66 0.67
N MET A 514 -31.99 5.57 1.93
CA MET A 514 -32.05 6.68 2.87
C MET A 514 -31.12 7.82 2.42
N THR A 515 -31.68 9.00 2.16
CA THR A 515 -30.93 10.18 1.70
C THR A 515 -31.50 11.47 2.32
N GLY A 516 -30.78 12.59 2.20
CA GLY A 516 -31.24 13.92 2.65
C GLY A 516 -31.05 14.22 4.14
N GLY A 517 -30.48 13.30 4.92
CA GLY A 517 -30.07 13.58 6.30
C GLY A 517 -28.88 14.54 6.34
N ALA A 518 -28.97 15.57 7.16
CA ALA A 518 -27.95 16.60 7.31
C ALA A 518 -27.81 16.99 8.78
N ASP A 519 -26.58 17.13 9.27
CA ASP A 519 -26.33 17.54 10.65
C ASP A 519 -26.68 19.02 10.87
N LYS A 520 -26.86 19.40 12.13
CA LYS A 520 -27.02 20.81 12.52
C LYS A 520 -25.75 21.56 12.12
N LYS A 521 -25.85 22.59 11.27
CA LYS A 521 -24.71 23.47 10.98
C LYS A 521 -24.85 24.75 11.76
N LEU A 522 -23.87 25.06 12.59
CA LEU A 522 -23.69 26.43 13.07
C LEU A 522 -23.22 27.24 11.86
N GLN A 523 -24.00 28.22 11.42
CA GLN A 523 -23.46 29.18 10.47
C GLN A 523 -22.48 30.06 11.23
N THR A 524 -21.29 30.22 10.68
CA THR A 524 -20.27 31.13 11.19
C THR A 524 -20.34 32.40 10.34
N ILE A 525 -20.39 33.57 10.97
CA ILE A 525 -20.23 34.85 10.26
C ILE A 525 -18.73 35.06 10.14
N VAL A 526 -18.19 34.85 8.94
CA VAL A 526 -16.76 34.99 8.68
C VAL A 526 -16.37 36.46 8.74
N ASN A 527 -15.47 36.80 9.66
CA ASN A 527 -14.96 38.16 9.86
C ASN A 527 -13.48 38.21 9.46
N GLY A 528 -13.17 38.37 8.17
CA GLY A 528 -11.79 38.28 7.69
C GLY A 528 -11.53 36.93 7.06
N LEU A 529 -10.57 36.17 7.58
CA LEU A 529 -10.38 34.76 7.22
C LEU A 529 -11.27 33.89 8.11
N ALA A 530 -11.55 32.66 7.68
CA ALA A 530 -12.39 31.76 8.46
C ALA A 530 -11.58 31.05 9.56
N ASP A 531 -12.07 31.10 10.79
CA ASP A 531 -11.46 30.44 11.95
C ASP A 531 -11.29 28.94 11.67
N LYS A 532 -10.07 28.42 11.84
CA LYS A 532 -9.83 26.99 11.57
C LYS A 532 -10.44 26.10 12.67
N PRO A 533 -10.92 24.90 12.34
CA PRO A 533 -11.35 23.89 13.31
C PRO A 533 -10.28 23.58 14.37
N LYS A 534 -10.67 23.35 15.62
CA LYS A 534 -9.71 23.10 16.72
C LYS A 534 -8.87 21.83 16.56
N ASN A 535 -9.25 20.89 15.71
CA ASN A 535 -8.43 19.72 15.40
C ASN A 535 -7.35 19.96 14.33
N ALA A 536 -7.18 21.20 13.87
CA ALA A 536 -6.06 21.60 13.05
C ALA A 536 -4.72 21.35 13.77
N ILE A 537 -3.75 20.81 13.04
CA ILE A 537 -2.33 20.95 13.40
C ILE A 537 -1.80 22.29 12.90
N ILE A 538 -0.64 22.71 13.41
CA ILE A 538 0.08 23.86 12.86
C ILE A 538 1.19 23.30 11.96
N GLN A 539 1.24 23.74 10.71
CA GLN A 539 2.26 23.34 9.75
C GLN A 539 3.05 24.58 9.30
N MET A 540 4.37 24.45 9.28
CA MET A 540 5.29 25.48 8.82
C MET A 540 6.21 24.86 7.76
N ASN A 541 6.25 25.44 6.58
CA ASN A 541 7.15 25.02 5.51
C ASN A 541 8.27 26.04 5.38
N PHE A 542 9.50 25.56 5.29
CA PHE A 542 10.71 26.33 5.03
C PHE A 542 11.15 26.13 3.58
N ASN A 543 11.81 27.12 3.00
CA ASN A 543 12.39 27.02 1.66
C ASN A 543 13.55 26.00 1.61
N GLU A 544 14.20 25.75 2.75
CA GLU A 544 15.40 24.93 2.89
C GLU A 544 15.27 23.93 4.05
N ALA A 545 16.20 22.97 4.11
CA ALA A 545 16.15 21.90 5.09
C ALA A 545 16.66 22.38 6.44
N MET A 546 15.81 22.27 7.46
CA MET A 546 16.09 22.77 8.80
C MET A 546 16.76 21.73 9.69
N ASN A 547 17.53 22.19 10.69
CA ASN A 547 18.15 21.28 11.65
C ASN A 547 17.11 20.70 12.63
N PRO A 548 16.93 19.37 12.70
CA PRO A 548 15.93 18.75 13.59
C PRO A 548 16.24 18.91 15.09
N VAL A 549 17.48 19.21 15.48
CA VAL A 549 17.88 19.32 16.91
C VAL A 549 17.13 20.45 17.62
N THR A 550 16.71 21.50 16.90
CA THR A 550 16.01 22.66 17.46
C THR A 550 14.53 22.74 17.07
N LEU A 551 14.03 21.77 16.29
CA LEU A 551 12.69 21.81 15.68
C LEU A 551 11.89 20.50 15.77
N SER A 552 12.46 19.42 16.31
CA SER A 552 11.76 18.16 16.56
C SER A 552 11.75 17.87 18.05
N GLY A 553 10.66 17.40 18.63
CA GLY A 553 10.56 17.12 20.07
C GLY A 553 9.34 17.74 20.74
N THR A 554 9.27 17.67 22.07
CA THR A 554 8.12 18.20 22.82
C THR A 554 8.15 19.72 22.90
N ALA A 555 6.97 20.34 23.05
CA ALA A 555 6.84 21.78 23.18
C ALA A 555 7.63 22.36 24.37
N GLU A 556 7.78 21.59 25.44
CA GLU A 556 8.56 21.98 26.61
C GLU A 556 10.07 22.01 26.32
N GLN A 557 10.58 20.99 25.63
CA GLN A 557 12.00 20.90 25.26
C GLN A 557 12.43 21.99 24.27
N LEU A 558 11.51 22.41 23.39
CA LEU A 558 11.80 23.37 22.33
C LEU A 558 11.40 24.80 22.67
N ALA A 559 10.95 25.08 23.90
CA ALA A 559 10.40 26.38 24.29
C ALA A 559 11.37 27.57 24.07
N ASP A 560 12.68 27.33 24.04
CA ASP A 560 13.69 28.35 23.76
C ASP A 560 13.92 28.62 22.25
N TYR A 561 13.38 27.76 21.37
CA TYR A 561 13.56 27.83 19.91
C TYR A 561 12.24 28.08 19.17
N ILE A 562 11.17 27.42 19.58
CA ILE A 562 9.85 27.52 18.97
C ILE A 562 8.75 27.31 20.01
N ARG A 563 7.71 28.17 19.97
CA ARG A 563 6.63 28.17 20.97
C ARG A 563 5.28 28.32 20.30
N VAL A 564 4.30 27.57 20.78
CA VAL A 564 2.88 27.78 20.48
C VAL A 564 2.23 28.26 21.77
N VAL A 565 1.68 29.47 21.76
CA VAL A 565 1.21 30.18 22.95
C VAL A 565 -0.27 30.51 22.80
N ASN A 566 -1.07 30.20 23.82
CA ASN A 566 -2.43 30.72 23.92
C ASN A 566 -2.38 32.18 24.41
N LEU A 567 -2.89 33.13 23.62
CA LEU A 567 -2.83 34.55 23.98
C LEU A 567 -3.76 34.93 25.14
N GLN A 568 -4.77 34.11 25.46
CA GLN A 568 -5.71 34.41 26.53
C GLN A 568 -5.08 34.28 27.93
N ASP A 569 -4.21 33.29 28.12
CA ASP A 569 -3.53 33.03 29.40
C ASP A 569 -1.99 33.15 29.30
N ASN A 570 -1.47 33.41 28.11
CA ASN A 570 -0.05 33.53 27.77
C ASN A 570 0.77 32.29 28.16
N LYS A 571 0.18 31.10 28.04
CA LYS A 571 0.85 29.81 28.31
C LYS A 571 1.21 29.06 27.03
N ILE A 572 2.33 28.33 27.10
CA ILE A 572 2.72 27.39 26.06
C ILE A 572 1.71 26.23 26.02
N ILE A 573 1.21 25.94 24.82
CA ILE A 573 0.32 24.81 24.55
C ILE A 573 1.16 23.54 24.49
N ALA A 574 0.76 22.51 25.23
CA ALA A 574 1.40 21.20 25.19
C ALA A 574 1.16 20.50 23.84
N GLY A 575 2.22 19.92 23.30
CA GLY A 575 2.21 19.21 22.02
C GLY A 575 3.61 18.75 21.62
N THR A 576 3.70 18.19 20.43
CA THR A 576 4.95 17.68 19.85
C THR A 576 5.20 18.31 18.49
N PHE A 577 6.41 18.80 18.26
CA PHE A 577 6.91 19.21 16.97
C PHE A 577 7.56 18.03 16.25
N VAL A 578 7.21 17.86 14.97
CA VAL A 578 7.74 16.81 14.10
C VAL A 578 8.25 17.45 12.82
N LEU A 579 9.51 17.17 12.47
CA LEU A 579 10.11 17.63 11.23
C LEU A 579 10.05 16.52 10.17
N SER A 580 9.57 16.84 8.97
CA SER A 580 9.40 15.91 7.86
C SER A 580 9.59 16.59 6.49
N ASN A 581 9.31 15.87 5.39
CA ASN A 581 9.45 16.35 4.01
C ASN A 581 10.84 16.90 3.70
N GLN A 582 11.86 16.02 3.73
CA GLN A 582 13.27 16.40 3.56
C GLN A 582 13.71 17.49 4.56
N TYR A 583 13.16 17.41 5.78
CA TYR A 583 13.40 18.34 6.88
C TYR A 583 13.01 19.80 6.58
N ARG A 584 12.09 20.02 5.63
CA ARG A 584 11.58 21.36 5.28
C ARG A 584 10.23 21.71 5.90
N THR A 585 9.53 20.74 6.50
CA THR A 585 8.20 20.96 7.08
C THR A 585 8.19 20.63 8.56
N VAL A 586 7.87 21.60 9.41
CA VAL A 586 7.61 21.41 10.85
C VAL A 586 6.12 21.32 11.09
N GLU A 587 5.68 20.32 11.84
CA GLU A 587 4.30 20.14 12.27
C GLU A 587 4.18 20.12 13.79
N PHE A 588 3.33 20.97 14.36
CA PHE A 588 2.96 20.92 15.77
C PHE A 588 1.64 20.17 15.94
N ILE A 589 1.70 19.05 16.67
CA ILE A 589 0.56 18.20 17.00
C ILE A 589 0.22 18.43 18.48
N PRO A 590 -0.98 18.96 18.81
CA PRO A 590 -1.40 19.16 20.20
C PRO A 590 -1.56 17.85 20.98
N ASP A 591 -1.52 17.90 22.32
CA ASP A 591 -1.69 16.70 23.17
C ASP A 591 -3.13 16.52 23.70
N LEU A 592 -3.99 17.54 23.59
CA LEU A 592 -5.34 17.49 24.15
C LEU A 592 -6.29 16.68 23.26
N LYS A 593 -6.58 15.44 23.64
CA LYS A 593 -7.55 14.61 22.91
C LYS A 593 -8.95 15.22 22.97
N CYS A 594 -9.59 15.36 21.81
CA CYS A 594 -10.89 16.02 21.65
C CYS A 594 -11.87 15.29 20.71
N GLY A 595 -11.39 14.30 19.95
CA GLY A 595 -12.21 13.61 18.96
C GLY A 595 -11.66 12.24 18.60
N VAL A 596 -12.34 11.61 17.64
CA VAL A 596 -11.95 10.33 17.05
C VAL A 596 -12.25 10.38 15.56
N ASN A 597 -11.29 10.02 14.71
CA ASN A 597 -11.47 10.03 13.26
C ASN A 597 -12.17 8.75 12.74
N ALA A 598 -12.42 8.67 11.44
CA ALA A 598 -13.07 7.52 10.80
C ALA A 598 -12.30 6.18 10.94
N CYS A 599 -11.01 6.22 11.25
CA CYS A 599 -10.19 5.06 11.54
C CYS A 599 -10.27 4.59 12.99
N GLY A 600 -10.99 5.32 13.84
CA GLY A 600 -11.07 5.09 15.28
C GLY A 600 -9.92 5.74 16.05
N GLU A 601 -9.01 6.46 15.39
CA GLU A 601 -7.83 7.04 16.03
C GLU A 601 -8.17 8.31 16.81
N PRO A 602 -7.50 8.58 17.95
CA PRO A 602 -7.70 9.82 18.68
C PRO A 602 -7.28 11.02 17.81
N VAL A 603 -8.11 12.05 17.84
CA VAL A 603 -7.82 13.37 17.28
C VAL A 603 -7.53 14.32 18.43
N TYR A 604 -6.46 15.11 18.28
CA TYR A 604 -6.00 16.07 19.27
C TYR A 604 -6.30 17.50 18.84
N CYS A 605 -6.55 18.40 19.78
CA CYS A 605 -7.03 19.74 19.48
C CYS A 605 -6.19 20.83 20.15
N LEU A 606 -6.11 21.94 19.44
CA LEU A 606 -5.83 23.25 20.01
C LEU A 606 -7.02 23.72 20.90
N PRO A 607 -6.80 24.64 21.84
CA PRO A 607 -7.89 25.23 22.63
C PRO A 607 -8.91 25.95 21.73
N GLY A 608 -10.19 25.56 21.80
CA GLY A 608 -11.26 26.14 20.99
C GLY A 608 -11.66 27.56 21.42
N ASN A 609 -12.08 28.40 20.47
CA ASN A 609 -12.42 29.81 20.66
C ASN A 609 -11.29 30.62 21.31
N THR A 610 -10.05 30.36 20.89
CA THR A 610 -8.86 31.06 21.39
C THR A 610 -8.03 31.62 20.26
N ASN A 611 -7.30 32.70 20.55
CA ASN A 611 -6.29 33.23 19.65
C ASN A 611 -4.93 32.63 20.06
N ILE A 612 -4.26 32.01 19.10
CA ILE A 612 -3.01 31.29 19.28
C ILE A 612 -1.92 32.03 18.54
N ARG A 613 -0.77 32.19 19.18
CA ARG A 613 0.43 32.78 18.61
C ARG A 613 1.52 31.73 18.49
N VAL A 614 2.25 31.76 17.40
CA VAL A 614 3.46 30.95 17.21
C VAL A 614 4.67 31.87 17.13
N ASP A 615 5.70 31.54 17.90
CA ASP A 615 6.98 32.25 17.92
C ASP A 615 8.09 31.28 17.46
N ILE A 616 8.91 31.69 16.50
CA ILE A 616 10.12 30.98 16.06
C ILE A 616 11.31 31.91 16.30
N LEU A 617 12.31 31.46 17.04
CA LEU A 617 13.47 32.27 17.37
C LEU A 617 14.63 31.96 16.43
N ALA A 618 15.18 32.99 15.78
CA ALA A 618 16.38 32.88 14.97
C ALA A 618 17.60 32.59 15.85
N ALA A 619 18.59 31.88 15.31
CA ALA A 619 19.83 31.60 16.04
C ALA A 619 20.68 32.87 16.19
N SER A 620 21.36 33.00 17.32
CA SER A 620 22.40 34.03 17.47
C SER A 620 23.52 33.76 16.47
N LEU A 621 24.12 34.79 15.89
CA LEU A 621 25.18 34.59 14.90
C LEU A 621 26.50 34.18 15.56
N ALA A 622 27.14 33.15 15.02
CA ALA A 622 28.34 32.52 15.57
C ALA A 622 29.64 33.27 15.20
N ALA A 623 29.66 34.03 14.11
CA ALA A 623 30.83 34.78 13.64
C ALA A 623 31.00 36.11 14.40
N VAL A 624 31.30 36.00 15.70
CA VAL A 624 31.51 37.13 16.60
C VAL A 624 32.94 37.66 16.47
N CYS A 625 33.10 38.98 16.50
CA CYS A 625 34.40 39.66 16.33
C CYS A 625 34.57 40.82 17.31
N THR A 626 35.83 41.19 17.54
CA THR A 626 36.21 42.42 18.24
C THR A 626 36.98 43.39 17.34
N ALA A 627 37.59 42.88 16.27
CA ALA A 627 38.26 43.65 15.22
C ALA A 627 38.15 42.92 13.87
N ASP A 628 38.39 43.64 12.77
CA ASP A 628 38.36 43.08 11.39
C ASP A 628 39.28 41.85 11.20
N ALA A 629 40.36 41.77 11.98
CA ALA A 629 41.29 40.63 11.95
C ALA A 629 40.62 39.30 12.33
N ASP A 630 39.58 39.33 13.17
CA ASP A 630 38.83 38.13 13.59
C ASP A 630 37.97 37.59 12.43
N CYS A 631 37.71 38.40 11.41
CA CYS A 631 36.79 38.09 10.31
C CYS A 631 37.47 37.59 9.03
N VAL A 632 38.80 37.44 9.04
CA VAL A 632 39.59 37.07 7.86
C VAL A 632 39.22 35.68 7.31
N THR A 633 38.79 34.75 8.18
CA THR A 633 38.37 33.40 7.78
C THR A 633 36.99 33.34 7.14
N TYR A 634 36.22 34.44 7.18
CA TYR A 634 34.84 34.53 6.71
C TYR A 634 34.71 35.32 5.40
N PHE A 635 35.78 35.46 4.61
CA PHE A 635 35.75 36.19 3.35
C PHE A 635 34.53 35.82 2.47
N PRO A 636 33.76 36.79 1.95
CA PRO A 636 34.01 38.24 1.90
C PRO A 636 33.65 39.06 3.16
N PHE A 637 33.06 38.45 4.19
CA PHE A 637 32.61 39.08 5.44
C PHE A 637 33.78 39.43 6.36
N SER A 638 34.60 40.37 5.93
CA SER A 638 35.92 40.67 6.48
C SER A 638 35.97 41.89 7.40
N THR A 639 34.84 42.57 7.59
CA THR A 639 34.73 43.75 8.47
C THR A 639 34.02 43.36 9.77
N CYS A 640 34.50 43.85 10.90
CA CYS A 640 33.82 43.71 12.16
C CYS A 640 32.85 44.87 12.37
N ASN A 641 31.55 44.60 12.30
CA ASN A 641 30.49 45.59 12.49
C ASN A 641 29.61 45.17 13.66
N ASN A 642 29.46 46.03 14.68
CA ASN A 642 28.68 45.75 15.89
C ASN A 642 29.01 44.41 16.58
N GLY A 643 30.28 43.98 16.50
CA GLY A 643 30.76 42.73 17.09
C GLY A 643 30.47 41.48 16.26
N LEU A 644 30.05 41.63 15.00
CA LEU A 644 29.77 40.53 14.07
C LEU A 644 30.55 40.69 12.76
N CYS A 645 30.96 39.58 12.16
CA CYS A 645 31.61 39.59 10.86
C CYS A 645 30.61 39.94 9.75
N TYR A 646 30.98 40.92 8.94
CA TYR A 646 30.08 41.67 8.10
C TYR A 646 30.70 41.95 6.74
N ASP A 647 29.86 41.93 5.70
CA ASP A 647 30.22 42.33 4.34
C ASP A 647 29.61 43.69 4.00
N ASN A 648 30.47 44.69 3.80
CA ASN A 648 30.07 46.04 3.43
C ASN A 648 29.48 46.15 2.02
N LEU A 649 29.72 45.19 1.14
CA LEU A 649 29.19 45.21 -0.24
C LEU A 649 27.74 44.76 -0.28
N THR A 650 27.41 43.69 0.44
CA THR A 650 26.06 43.11 0.50
C THR A 650 25.24 43.62 1.67
N ASN A 651 25.86 44.37 2.59
CA ASN A 651 25.26 44.92 3.79
C ASN A 651 24.69 43.81 4.71
N ALA A 652 25.37 42.67 4.82
CA ALA A 652 24.89 41.47 5.52
C ALA A 652 25.93 40.93 6.50
N ASN A 653 25.47 40.33 7.59
CA ASN A 653 26.33 39.57 8.51
C ASN A 653 26.60 38.17 7.96
N TYR A 654 27.68 37.54 8.43
CA TYR A 654 27.92 36.13 8.17
C TYR A 654 26.80 35.30 8.82
N PRO A 655 26.06 34.49 8.05
CA PRO A 655 24.75 33.98 8.47
C PRO A 655 24.81 32.80 9.43
N GLN A 656 26.00 32.25 9.69
CA GLN A 656 26.17 31.08 10.54
C GLN A 656 25.60 31.32 11.94
N GLY A 657 24.65 30.49 12.35
CA GLY A 657 24.02 30.43 13.65
C GLY A 657 24.85 29.65 14.67
N GLN A 658 24.72 30.06 15.92
CA GLN A 658 25.29 29.41 17.09
C GLN A 658 24.39 28.26 17.52
N THR A 659 25.00 27.10 17.77
CA THR A 659 24.30 25.93 18.29
C THR A 659 23.60 26.24 19.62
N ALA A 660 22.39 25.69 19.79
CA ALA A 660 21.55 25.87 20.98
C ALA A 660 21.14 27.33 21.31
N SER A 661 21.06 28.21 20.29
CA SER A 661 20.66 29.62 20.47
C SER A 661 19.41 30.05 19.68
N GLY A 662 18.85 29.15 18.86
CA GLY A 662 17.71 29.41 17.97
C GLY A 662 17.66 28.39 16.83
N VAL A 663 16.77 28.61 15.87
CA VAL A 663 16.60 27.73 14.70
C VAL A 663 17.54 28.15 13.57
N PHE A 664 18.06 27.15 12.86
CA PHE A 664 18.98 27.30 11.75
C PHE A 664 18.85 26.09 10.80
N ASP A 665 19.33 26.23 9.57
CA ASP A 665 19.27 25.18 8.55
C ASP A 665 20.32 24.06 8.75
N LEU A 666 20.42 23.13 7.80
CA LEU A 666 21.46 22.10 7.81
C LEU A 666 22.84 22.59 7.31
N ALA A 667 22.94 23.80 6.78
CA ALA A 667 24.18 24.49 6.42
C ALA A 667 24.71 25.42 7.54
N ASP A 668 24.01 25.43 8.68
CA ASP A 668 24.19 26.29 9.86
C ASP A 668 23.74 27.74 9.73
N ASN A 669 23.00 28.14 8.70
CA ASN A 669 22.54 29.53 8.57
C ASN A 669 21.33 29.80 9.48
N SER A 670 21.38 30.89 10.23
CA SER A 670 20.27 31.35 11.07
C SER A 670 19.06 31.74 10.22
N LEU A 671 17.85 31.48 10.75
CA LEU A 671 16.59 31.93 10.15
C LEU A 671 16.61 33.43 9.80
N ASP A 672 16.09 33.75 8.62
CA ASP A 672 15.69 35.08 8.17
C ASP A 672 14.16 35.17 8.21
N GLY A 673 13.62 35.71 9.31
CA GLY A 673 12.19 35.81 9.53
C GLY A 673 11.51 36.90 8.69
N ASN A 674 12.17 38.05 8.50
CA ASN A 674 11.63 39.20 7.78
C ASN A 674 11.76 39.06 6.25
N LYS A 675 12.47 38.03 5.78
CA LYS A 675 12.68 37.67 4.37
C LYS A 675 13.47 38.73 3.58
N ASN A 676 14.37 39.46 4.24
CA ASN A 676 15.20 40.47 3.58
C ASN A 676 16.47 39.87 2.93
N GLY A 677 16.69 38.57 3.09
CA GLY A 677 17.85 37.84 2.59
C GLY A 677 19.09 37.92 3.48
N GLN A 678 18.95 38.44 4.71
CA GLN A 678 20.04 38.66 5.66
C GLN A 678 19.73 37.97 6.98
N ALA A 679 20.78 37.47 7.62
CA ALA A 679 20.69 36.99 9.00
C ALA A 679 21.20 38.08 9.96
N GLU A 680 20.35 38.48 10.88
CA GLU A 680 20.53 39.41 11.98
C GLU A 680 20.49 38.69 13.34
N GLY A 681 19.89 37.50 13.40
CA GLY A 681 19.72 36.70 14.61
C GLY A 681 18.53 37.17 15.47
N PRO A 682 18.48 36.83 16.78
CA PRO A 682 17.28 36.99 17.60
C PRO A 682 17.07 38.43 18.12
N VAL A 683 17.14 39.43 17.24
CA VAL A 683 17.07 40.86 17.60
C VAL A 683 15.64 41.27 17.97
N SER A 684 14.67 41.00 17.10
CA SER A 684 13.25 41.32 17.33
C SER A 684 12.34 40.44 16.47
N PHE A 685 11.03 40.48 16.75
CA PHE A 685 10.05 39.68 16.02
C PHE A 685 9.52 40.41 14.79
N TYR A 686 9.70 39.79 13.62
CA TYR A 686 8.87 39.99 12.44
C TYR A 686 7.51 39.32 12.66
N ASN A 687 6.47 40.13 12.82
CA ASN A 687 5.10 39.66 12.97
C ASN A 687 4.35 39.73 11.63
N VAL A 688 3.97 38.56 11.11
CA VAL A 688 3.26 38.39 9.83
C VAL A 688 1.95 39.17 9.80
N ASN A 689 1.23 39.23 10.92
CA ASN A 689 -0.04 39.93 11.03
C ASN A 689 0.10 41.46 10.85
N VAL A 690 1.30 42.00 11.11
CA VAL A 690 1.62 43.43 10.97
C VAL A 690 2.38 43.71 9.66
N ASN A 691 3.19 42.75 9.20
CA ASN A 691 4.00 42.81 7.99
C ASN A 691 4.99 44.00 7.96
N ASP A 692 5.70 44.22 9.07
CA ASP A 692 6.75 45.25 9.20
C ASP A 692 8.15 44.63 8.96
N LEU A 693 8.66 44.79 7.73
CA LEU A 693 9.96 44.26 7.30
C LEU A 693 11.17 44.93 7.98
N THR A 694 10.97 45.96 8.82
CA THR A 694 12.06 46.61 9.58
C THR A 694 12.40 45.90 10.89
N LYS A 695 11.64 44.86 11.23
CA LYS A 695 11.91 43.98 12.37
C LYS A 695 12.97 42.94 12.02
N GLY A 696 13.59 42.37 13.03
CA GLY A 696 14.61 41.33 12.87
C GLY A 696 14.01 39.96 12.61
N ASP A 697 14.84 38.93 12.77
CA ASP A 697 14.57 37.63 12.16
C ASP A 697 13.71 36.66 12.98
N ASN A 698 13.38 36.98 14.23
CA ASN A 698 12.46 36.12 14.95
C ASN A 698 11.11 36.16 14.23
N TYR A 699 10.51 35.01 13.95
CA TYR A 699 9.28 34.93 13.16
C TYR A 699 8.09 34.74 14.10
N GLN A 700 7.01 35.49 13.88
CA GLN A 700 5.81 35.43 14.70
C GLN A 700 4.54 35.59 13.87
N TRP A 701 3.49 34.85 14.22
CA TRP A 701 2.14 35.11 13.74
C TRP A 701 1.09 34.62 14.74
N SER A 702 -0.13 35.13 14.61
CA SER A 702 -1.28 34.71 15.40
C SER A 702 -2.50 34.40 14.53
N PHE A 703 -3.35 33.49 15.00
CA PHE A 703 -4.57 33.04 14.33
C PHE A 703 -5.66 32.64 15.33
N TRP A 704 -6.94 32.75 14.93
CA TRP A 704 -8.07 32.26 15.70
C TRP A 704 -8.44 30.81 15.39
N ILE A 705 -8.81 30.09 16.45
CA ILE A 705 -9.32 28.73 16.38
C ILE A 705 -10.78 28.68 16.82
N SER A 706 -11.64 28.05 16.02
CA SER A 706 -13.03 27.79 16.35
C SER A 706 -13.19 26.57 17.26
N ASP A 707 -14.31 26.46 17.98
CA ASP A 707 -14.62 25.25 18.76
C ASP A 707 -15.17 24.07 17.92
N LEU A 708 -15.20 24.22 16.60
CA LEU A 708 -15.71 23.22 15.66
C LEU A 708 -14.66 22.14 15.36
N LEU A 709 -15.13 20.95 14.96
CA LEU A 709 -14.28 19.86 14.46
C LEU A 709 -14.55 19.64 12.97
N ASP A 710 -13.49 19.52 12.17
CA ASP A 710 -13.59 18.97 10.82
C ASP A 710 -13.23 17.48 10.84
N LEU A 711 -14.23 16.62 10.63
CA LEU A 711 -14.07 15.17 10.54
C LEU A 711 -14.22 14.64 9.11
N SER A 712 -14.17 15.53 8.12
CA SER A 712 -14.30 15.14 6.72
C SER A 712 -13.01 14.48 6.22
N VAL A 713 -13.18 13.37 5.50
CA VAL A 713 -12.09 12.51 5.05
C VAL A 713 -11.42 13.11 3.80
N PRO A 714 -10.08 13.10 3.69
CA PRO A 714 -9.39 13.53 2.48
C PRO A 714 -9.70 12.61 1.29
N LYS A 715 -9.57 13.14 0.07
CA LYS A 715 -9.84 12.43 -1.19
C LYS A 715 -8.73 12.72 -2.18
N ILE A 716 -8.37 11.70 -2.96
CA ILE A 716 -7.48 11.89 -4.10
C ILE A 716 -8.27 12.52 -5.25
N LEU A 717 -7.83 13.69 -5.70
CA LEU A 717 -8.34 14.40 -6.87
C LEU A 717 -7.91 13.70 -8.16
N SER A 718 -6.62 13.45 -8.28
CA SER A 718 -5.98 12.86 -9.45
C SER A 718 -4.63 12.23 -9.10
N THR A 719 -4.16 11.35 -9.96
CA THR A 719 -2.78 10.87 -9.98
C THR A 719 -2.15 11.19 -11.33
N ASN A 720 -0.83 11.43 -11.37
CA ASN A 720 -0.14 11.72 -12.63
C ASN A 720 -0.01 10.48 -13.53
N ILE A 721 -0.09 9.29 -12.95
CA ILE A 721 -0.09 7.99 -13.64
C ILE A 721 -1.44 7.31 -13.41
N ALA A 722 -2.12 6.96 -14.50
CA ALA A 722 -3.41 6.28 -14.45
C ALA A 722 -3.25 4.77 -14.16
N PRO A 723 -4.25 4.11 -13.55
CA PRO A 723 -4.23 2.66 -13.40
C PRO A 723 -4.02 1.95 -14.74
N GLN A 724 -3.14 0.94 -14.75
CA GLN A 724 -2.80 0.13 -15.93
C GLN A 724 -2.16 0.89 -17.11
N GLN A 725 -1.67 2.12 -16.89
CA GLN A 725 -0.94 2.87 -17.90
C GLN A 725 0.33 2.13 -18.35
N ILE A 726 0.58 2.13 -19.66
CA ILE A 726 1.78 1.56 -20.29
C ILE A 726 2.74 2.67 -20.74
N GLY A 727 4.03 2.34 -20.83
CA GLY A 727 5.05 3.29 -21.31
C GLY A 727 5.42 4.39 -20.31
N VAL A 728 5.22 4.17 -19.01
CA VAL A 728 5.69 5.09 -17.96
C VAL A 728 7.21 5.03 -17.89
N HIS A 729 7.86 6.20 -17.83
CA HIS A 729 9.32 6.28 -17.73
C HIS A 729 9.83 5.59 -16.44
N PRO A 730 10.91 4.80 -16.48
CA PRO A 730 11.36 4.01 -15.33
C PRO A 730 11.77 4.81 -14.08
N GLY A 731 12.07 6.10 -14.24
CA GLY A 731 12.35 7.04 -13.14
C GLY A 731 11.25 8.10 -12.92
N GLN A 732 10.05 7.89 -13.47
CA GLN A 732 8.95 8.84 -13.31
C GLN A 732 8.51 8.93 -11.85
N VAL A 733 8.58 10.13 -11.26
CA VAL A 733 8.03 10.40 -9.91
C VAL A 733 6.53 10.17 -9.92
N ILE A 734 6.04 9.45 -8.91
CA ILE A 734 4.63 9.09 -8.77
C ILE A 734 3.93 10.13 -7.89
N GLU A 735 2.83 10.70 -8.37
CA GLU A 735 2.15 11.80 -7.68
C GLU A 735 0.68 11.50 -7.42
N ALA A 736 0.20 11.92 -6.23
CA ALA A 736 -1.20 11.93 -5.86
C ALA A 736 -1.61 13.30 -5.31
N HIS A 737 -2.65 13.87 -5.91
CA HIS A 737 -3.20 15.17 -5.56
C HIS A 737 -4.34 14.97 -4.56
N PHE A 738 -4.25 15.54 -3.37
CA PHE A 738 -5.27 15.45 -2.32
C PHE A 738 -6.04 16.75 -2.21
N ASN A 739 -7.37 16.66 -2.12
CA ASN A 739 -8.29 17.80 -2.03
C ASN A 739 -8.21 18.61 -0.72
N LYS A 740 -7.20 18.33 0.10
CA LYS A 740 -6.95 18.91 1.40
C LYS A 740 -5.46 18.99 1.60
N LEU A 741 -5.03 19.89 2.49
CA LEU A 741 -3.70 19.82 3.07
C LEU A 741 -3.52 18.51 3.85
N MET A 742 -2.41 17.84 3.60
CA MET A 742 -2.07 16.59 4.26
C MET A 742 -1.01 16.81 5.35
N MET A 743 -1.05 15.96 6.38
CA MET A 743 0.04 15.90 7.35
C MET A 743 1.28 15.33 6.67
N SER A 744 2.32 16.15 6.58
CA SER A 744 3.65 15.82 6.08
C SER A 744 4.24 14.61 6.80
N SER A 745 4.06 14.56 8.12
CA SER A 745 4.50 13.45 8.95
C SER A 745 3.75 12.14 8.67
N SER A 746 2.57 12.19 8.02
CA SER A 746 1.81 11.01 7.59
C SER A 746 2.17 10.54 6.17
N ILE A 747 2.66 11.43 5.30
CA ILE A 747 3.14 11.10 3.94
C ILE A 747 4.55 10.51 4.05
N ASN A 748 4.61 9.33 4.64
CA ASN A 748 5.81 8.52 4.81
C ASN A 748 5.61 7.14 4.21
N THR A 749 6.67 6.36 4.16
CA THR A 749 6.62 4.99 3.66
C THR A 749 6.35 3.97 4.77
N GLY A 750 5.84 2.80 4.41
CA GLY A 750 5.61 1.71 5.34
C GLY A 750 4.19 1.64 5.90
N ALA A 751 4.08 1.33 7.20
CA ALA A 751 2.80 1.07 7.85
C ALA A 751 2.84 1.43 9.33
N LEU A 752 1.68 1.79 9.87
CA LEU A 752 1.42 2.00 11.28
C LEU A 752 0.57 0.83 11.80
N ILE A 753 0.86 0.33 13.00
CA ILE A 753 0.02 -0.67 13.66
C ILE A 753 -0.72 0.03 14.78
N ILE A 754 -2.04 0.00 14.73
CA ILE A 754 -2.91 0.66 15.69
C ILE A 754 -3.66 -0.42 16.45
N THR A 755 -3.45 -0.47 17.76
CA THR A 755 -4.12 -1.41 18.65
C THR A 755 -5.28 -0.73 19.36
N GLN A 756 -6.49 -1.24 19.15
CA GLN A 756 -7.70 -0.79 19.84
C GLN A 756 -8.48 -1.98 20.35
N ASN A 757 -8.87 -1.97 21.63
CA ASN A 757 -9.68 -3.03 22.25
C ASN A 757 -9.11 -4.46 21.99
N ASN A 758 -7.79 -4.63 22.13
CA ASN A 758 -7.05 -5.86 21.81
C ASN A 758 -7.09 -6.33 20.34
N LYS A 759 -7.52 -5.47 19.41
CA LYS A 759 -7.43 -5.71 17.97
C LYS A 759 -6.39 -4.78 17.37
N SER A 760 -5.39 -5.34 16.71
CA SER A 760 -4.39 -4.57 15.97
C SER A 760 -4.79 -4.50 14.50
N VAL A 761 -4.91 -3.28 13.98
CA VAL A 761 -5.15 -3.00 12.56
C VAL A 761 -3.90 -2.34 11.99
N THR A 762 -3.46 -2.82 10.83
CA THR A 762 -2.31 -2.26 10.12
C THR A 762 -2.78 -1.23 9.11
N HIS A 763 -2.43 0.03 9.33
CA HIS A 763 -2.69 1.16 8.45
C HIS A 763 -1.48 1.34 7.54
N LYS A 764 -1.66 1.12 6.24
CA LYS A 764 -0.59 1.37 5.26
C LYS A 764 -0.45 2.89 5.03
N LEU A 765 0.77 3.35 4.86
CA LEU A 765 1.07 4.71 4.41
C LEU A 765 1.19 4.72 2.87
N MET A 766 2.02 5.59 2.30
CA MET A 766 2.29 5.62 0.87
C MET A 766 3.37 4.58 0.51
N ASN A 767 3.04 3.63 -0.36
CA ASN A 767 3.97 2.54 -0.70
C ASN A 767 3.96 2.22 -2.20
N VAL A 768 5.10 1.74 -2.71
CA VAL A 768 5.21 1.17 -4.05
C VAL A 768 5.78 -0.24 -3.98
N TRP A 769 5.29 -1.12 -4.85
CA TRP A 769 5.82 -2.48 -4.99
C TRP A 769 6.02 -2.83 -6.45
N ALA A 770 7.23 -3.28 -6.81
CA ALA A 770 7.44 -3.96 -8.07
C ALA A 770 6.80 -5.35 -8.04
N LEU A 771 6.05 -5.70 -9.07
CA LEU A 771 5.41 -7.00 -9.20
C LEU A 771 6.37 -8.09 -9.69
N ASN A 772 7.58 -7.72 -10.10
CA ASN A 772 8.65 -8.67 -10.43
C ASN A 772 9.36 -9.24 -9.17
N GLY A 773 8.93 -8.85 -7.97
CA GLY A 773 9.50 -9.30 -6.70
C GLY A 773 10.83 -8.67 -6.31
N ARG A 774 11.33 -7.70 -7.09
CA ARG A 774 12.52 -6.93 -6.71
C ARG A 774 12.14 -5.90 -5.65
N ALA A 775 12.91 -5.87 -4.57
CA ALA A 775 12.79 -4.78 -3.61
C ALA A 775 13.26 -3.49 -4.30
N LEU A 776 12.48 -2.43 -4.11
CA LEU A 776 12.79 -1.10 -4.61
C LEU A 776 12.98 -0.19 -3.42
N GLY A 777 13.99 0.66 -3.52
CA GLY A 777 14.12 1.78 -2.62
C GLY A 777 13.24 2.93 -3.07
N TYR A 778 12.48 3.49 -2.13
CA TYR A 778 11.60 4.62 -2.39
C TYR A 778 11.42 5.49 -1.16
N TRP A 779 11.19 6.77 -1.40
CA TRP A 779 10.98 7.78 -0.38
C TRP A 779 9.90 8.76 -0.85
N THR A 780 9.46 9.62 0.05
CA THR A 780 8.36 10.54 -0.20
C THR A 780 8.76 11.98 0.04
N THR A 781 8.16 12.87 -0.76
CA THR A 781 8.16 14.32 -0.55
C THR A 781 6.73 14.82 -0.73
N GLN A 782 6.48 16.06 -0.36
CA GLN A 782 5.20 16.71 -0.61
C GLN A 782 5.38 18.16 -1.04
N GLN A 783 4.38 18.66 -1.74
CA GLN A 783 4.23 20.05 -2.10
C GLN A 783 2.80 20.49 -1.77
N THR A 784 2.64 21.67 -1.20
CA THR A 784 1.33 22.30 -1.01
C THR A 784 1.04 23.24 -2.18
N VAL A 785 -0.19 23.25 -2.65
CA VAL A 785 -0.64 24.10 -3.76
C VAL A 785 -1.84 24.91 -3.30
N GLU A 786 -1.88 26.16 -3.74
CA GLU A 786 -3.01 27.05 -3.57
C GLU A 786 -3.85 27.04 -4.85
N THR A 787 -5.11 26.65 -4.71
CA THR A 787 -6.07 26.53 -5.82
C THR A 787 -7.24 27.50 -5.69
N SER A 788 -7.26 28.30 -4.62
CA SER A 788 -8.27 29.32 -4.34
C SER A 788 -8.30 30.41 -5.43
N THR A 789 -9.52 30.87 -5.77
CA THR A 789 -9.72 31.94 -6.75
C THR A 789 -10.69 33.01 -6.21
N PRO A 790 -10.22 34.25 -5.94
CA PRO A 790 -8.82 34.71 -6.02
C PRO A 790 -7.91 34.01 -4.99
N ALA A 791 -6.60 34.01 -5.26
CA ALA A 791 -5.58 33.54 -4.33
C ALA A 791 -5.68 34.29 -2.99
N ASP A 792 -5.70 33.56 -1.89
CA ASP A 792 -5.76 34.00 -0.50
C ASP A 792 -4.47 33.72 0.30
N ASN A 793 -3.41 33.26 -0.38
CA ASN A 793 -2.14 32.80 0.16
C ASN A 793 -2.27 31.66 1.20
N GLU A 794 -3.39 30.93 1.21
CA GLU A 794 -3.57 29.73 2.02
C GLU A 794 -3.62 28.48 1.13
N PRO A 795 -2.59 27.62 1.16
CA PRO A 795 -2.62 26.38 0.40
C PRO A 795 -3.81 25.48 0.80
N ASP A 796 -4.46 24.84 -0.17
CA ASP A 796 -5.67 24.02 0.05
C ASP A 796 -5.58 22.61 -0.59
N GLU A 797 -4.57 22.37 -1.42
CA GLU A 797 -4.27 21.07 -2.03
C GLU A 797 -2.88 20.56 -1.61
N THR A 798 -2.70 19.25 -1.49
CA THR A 798 -1.37 18.62 -1.33
C THR A 798 -1.06 17.66 -2.46
N ILE A 799 0.09 17.84 -3.09
CA ILE A 799 0.69 16.89 -4.02
C ILE A 799 1.67 16.02 -3.20
N ALA A 800 1.29 14.76 -2.97
CA ALA A 800 2.17 13.77 -2.38
C ALA A 800 2.99 13.10 -3.48
N GLN A 801 4.31 13.13 -3.37
CA GLN A 801 5.24 12.61 -4.36
C GLN A 801 6.00 11.42 -3.80
N LEU A 802 6.07 10.32 -4.56
CA LEU A 802 6.85 9.13 -4.26
C LEU A 802 7.96 9.00 -5.29
N HIS A 803 9.19 9.13 -4.79
CA HIS A 803 10.42 8.93 -5.53
C HIS A 803 10.91 7.51 -5.33
N HIS A 804 11.59 6.95 -6.31
CA HIS A 804 12.12 5.59 -6.23
C HIS A 804 13.36 5.43 -7.10
N ALA A 805 14.16 4.42 -6.79
CA ALA A 805 15.20 3.96 -7.71
C ALA A 805 14.59 3.53 -9.05
N ASN A 806 15.32 3.71 -10.16
CA ASN A 806 14.81 3.38 -11.49
C ASN A 806 14.27 1.94 -11.54
N PHE A 807 13.06 1.79 -12.07
CA PHE A 807 12.51 0.47 -12.37
C PHE A 807 13.35 -0.20 -13.47
N SER A 808 13.44 -1.53 -13.48
CA SER A 808 14.01 -2.22 -14.65
C SER A 808 13.04 -2.12 -15.82
N ASP A 809 13.57 -2.03 -17.04
CA ASP A 809 12.78 -2.07 -18.27
C ASP A 809 11.80 -3.25 -18.24
N SER A 810 10.53 -3.00 -18.57
CA SER A 810 9.39 -3.95 -18.49
C SER A 810 8.87 -4.34 -17.09
N SER A 811 9.25 -3.63 -16.01
CA SER A 811 8.65 -3.84 -14.69
C SER A 811 7.21 -3.36 -14.63
N ARG A 812 6.33 -4.19 -14.03
CA ARG A 812 5.04 -3.74 -13.53
C ARG A 812 5.19 -3.36 -12.07
N TYR A 813 4.51 -2.32 -11.63
CA TYR A 813 4.45 -1.92 -10.23
C TYR A 813 3.02 -1.55 -9.84
N ARG A 814 2.79 -1.48 -8.53
CA ARG A 814 1.55 -0.95 -7.97
C ARG A 814 1.89 0.06 -6.87
N VAL A 815 1.05 1.07 -6.76
CA VAL A 815 1.15 2.12 -5.74
C VAL A 815 -0.04 1.98 -4.81
N HIS A 816 0.17 2.27 -3.53
CA HIS A 816 -0.88 2.17 -2.52
C HIS A 816 -0.85 3.38 -1.61
N TYR A 817 -2.01 4.03 -1.54
CA TYR A 817 -2.35 5.11 -0.63
C TYR A 817 -3.26 4.53 0.45
N GLY A 818 -2.67 4.17 1.60
CA GLY A 818 -3.42 3.49 2.65
C GLY A 818 -4.07 4.45 3.66
N SER A 819 -4.89 3.88 4.54
CA SER A 819 -5.61 4.60 5.61
C SER A 819 -4.72 5.14 6.74
N GLY A 820 -3.40 5.06 6.61
CA GLY A 820 -2.47 5.71 7.54
C GLY A 820 -2.13 7.15 7.16
N LEU A 821 -2.44 7.56 5.91
CA LEU A 821 -2.35 8.95 5.48
C LEU A 821 -3.40 9.80 6.21
N LYS A 822 -3.05 11.03 6.60
CA LYS A 822 -3.93 11.93 7.36
C LYS A 822 -3.93 13.33 6.76
N ASP A 823 -5.08 13.99 6.79
CA ASP A 823 -5.16 15.43 6.55
C ASP A 823 -4.63 16.23 7.74
N ILE A 824 -4.39 17.53 7.57
CA ILE A 824 -4.00 18.48 8.63
C ILE A 824 -5.00 18.58 9.81
N TYR A 825 -6.19 18.02 9.67
CA TYR A 825 -7.21 17.92 10.73
C TYR A 825 -7.18 16.53 11.40
N GLN A 826 -6.14 15.73 11.11
CA GLN A 826 -5.88 14.38 11.62
C GLN A 826 -6.91 13.33 11.19
N ASN A 827 -7.68 13.61 10.12
CA ASN A 827 -8.60 12.65 9.53
C ASN A 827 -7.84 11.68 8.64
N CYS A 828 -7.92 10.40 8.98
CA CYS A 828 -7.31 9.37 8.16
C CYS A 828 -8.00 9.25 6.79
N TYR A 829 -7.25 8.81 5.79
CA TYR A 829 -7.75 8.52 4.44
C TYR A 829 -8.61 7.24 4.41
N LYS A 830 -9.80 7.29 5.03
CA LYS A 830 -10.77 6.20 5.08
C LYS A 830 -12.22 6.76 5.17
N PRO A 831 -13.14 6.38 4.27
CA PRO A 831 -12.96 5.44 3.15
C PRO A 831 -11.96 5.98 2.11
N SER A 832 -11.11 5.10 1.59
CA SER A 832 -9.97 5.44 0.74
C SER A 832 -10.45 5.61 -0.70
N GLY A 833 -11.09 6.74 -0.98
CA GLY A 833 -11.72 7.05 -2.27
C GLY A 833 -11.08 8.21 -3.03
N SER A 834 -11.27 8.20 -4.35
CA SER A 834 -10.87 9.27 -5.27
C SER A 834 -12.11 9.90 -5.91
N LEU A 835 -11.94 10.94 -6.74
CA LEU A 835 -13.02 11.46 -7.58
C LEU A 835 -13.53 10.44 -8.60
N SER A 836 -12.64 9.61 -9.16
CA SER A 836 -12.97 8.53 -10.10
C SER A 836 -13.63 7.32 -9.42
N CYS A 837 -13.39 7.14 -8.11
CA CYS A 837 -13.89 6.00 -7.35
C CYS A 837 -14.53 6.45 -6.01
N PRO A 838 -15.86 6.60 -5.95
CA PRO A 838 -16.56 7.07 -4.76
C PRO A 838 -16.67 5.94 -3.72
N ALA A 839 -15.68 5.86 -2.83
CA ALA A 839 -15.68 4.92 -1.71
C ALA A 839 -16.77 5.27 -0.67
N SER A 840 -17.34 4.25 -0.03
CA SER A 840 -18.40 4.38 0.98
C SER A 840 -18.17 3.44 2.16
N ASN A 841 -19.00 3.52 3.21
CA ASN A 841 -18.90 2.58 4.34
C ASN A 841 -19.11 1.11 3.94
N LEU A 842 -19.86 0.85 2.86
CA LEU A 842 -20.09 -0.50 2.33
C LEU A 842 -18.99 -0.94 1.35
N GLN A 843 -18.33 0.03 0.70
CA GLN A 843 -17.20 -0.19 -0.21
C GLN A 843 -16.05 0.77 0.16
N PRO A 844 -15.33 0.48 1.26
CA PRO A 844 -14.43 1.46 1.88
C PRO A 844 -13.10 1.65 1.14
N THR A 845 -12.83 0.83 0.12
CA THR A 845 -11.55 0.76 -0.57
C THR A 845 -11.76 0.85 -2.08
N CYS A 846 -10.92 1.64 -2.75
CA CYS A 846 -10.84 1.72 -4.20
C CYS A 846 -9.60 0.99 -4.73
N CYS A 847 -9.79 0.16 -5.76
CA CYS A 847 -8.74 -0.66 -6.36
C CYS A 847 -8.85 -0.57 -7.88
N ASP A 848 -7.82 -0.08 -8.56
CA ASP A 848 -7.86 0.21 -10.00
C ASP A 848 -9.15 0.97 -10.38
N ASP A 849 -9.46 2.04 -9.66
CA ASP A 849 -10.68 2.85 -9.79
C ASP A 849 -12.03 2.11 -9.57
N ASN A 850 -12.01 0.91 -9.00
CA ASN A 850 -13.23 0.15 -8.68
C ASN A 850 -13.48 0.07 -7.16
N PRO A 851 -14.68 0.43 -6.67
CA PRO A 851 -15.01 0.37 -5.25
C PRO A 851 -15.27 -1.09 -4.82
N LEU A 852 -14.58 -1.56 -3.78
CA LEU A 852 -14.68 -2.92 -3.27
C LEU A 852 -15.25 -2.94 -1.84
N ALA A 853 -16.07 -3.96 -1.55
CA ALA A 853 -16.60 -4.20 -0.21
C ALA A 853 -15.56 -4.77 0.78
N GLY A 854 -14.40 -5.20 0.26
CA GLY A 854 -13.29 -5.73 1.05
C GLY A 854 -12.37 -4.64 1.62
N ASN A 855 -11.65 -4.97 2.70
CA ASN A 855 -10.65 -4.11 3.34
C ASN A 855 -9.29 -4.11 2.62
N SER A 856 -9.18 -4.74 1.46
CA SER A 856 -7.91 -4.90 0.73
C SER A 856 -8.14 -4.97 -0.78
N CYS A 857 -7.26 -4.32 -1.54
CA CYS A 857 -7.12 -4.59 -2.96
C CYS A 857 -6.46 -5.95 -3.18
N PRO A 858 -7.05 -6.83 -4.01
CA PRO A 858 -6.48 -8.15 -4.31
C PRO A 858 -5.11 -8.07 -5.02
#